data_AF-A0A1B0BSG2-F1
#
_entry.id   AF-A0A1B0BSG2-F1
#
_cell.length_a   1.000
_cell.length_b   1.000
_cell.length_c   1.000
_cell.angle_alpha   90.00
_cell.angle_beta   90.00
_cell.angle_gamma   90.00
#
_symmetry.space_group_name_H-M   'P 1'
#
loop_
_entity.id
_entity.type
_entity.pdbx_description
1 polymer ?
#
loop_
_entity_poly.entity_id
_entity_poly.type
_entity_poly.pdbx_seq_one_letter_code
_entity_poly.pdbx_strand_id
1 'polypeptide(L)'
;MFIYVVVKIREIFINNYLLSFLLLAAPETYSLTYFEIQNVLHCQAAVNKTIKKSLLNETLSLPFNKMNENSSNGELNEAFTPDEKVESGVTDITGTRKAENFQMVTEQDVKHRKPEAGLKKFTITCLRRSVHLVVIGYFAYATYHHLDVESNYCNDGKNDNHIVNEDGSGNQTNHPLCGMQYCDGYGFLALLLGFTYLGLFYYLVFKPKIGHRLYRSILKPLRTKCLHFSKQRPISLLQLLLLVLALVIFLYFETRNAPSKLVALLAPCVFILGGYVFSSQRQAIKWRQITIGVAVQFLLGIVCIRWRVGRNIFNCIGDKVATFLSYADAGNRFVFGDTIVTEGVFAFTALPVIFFFSFIISVLYYLNAMQIVIMKLGWILQKLLDTTVCESVNAAANIFLGMSECPLVIRPYISQLTASEIHSIMVSGFATVSGTVLAAYLKFGASAAHLITASVMAAPASLALSKLYMPETEESKTKSDNIRLAKSEDTSVLDAAANGANNALPIVLGIVANLVAFLGFITFLNALVSWLGFLVGLDQIDFEWVFSKLFIPLAWIMGVPWKDCDIVAKVVATKTIINEFVAYERLGEYIKNQAIDARSAAIATFAICGFANPSSMGILIGSLSAMAPKQRPLIAKVAFRAFVVGSIVCFMSASFAGIFIDEEQDFQ
;
A
#
# COMPACT_ATOMS: atom_id res chain seq x y z
N MET A 1 9.49 -5.98 4.76
CA MET A 1 9.48 -5.56 3.33
C MET A 1 10.08 -4.17 3.17
N PHE A 2 9.54 -3.16 3.88
CA PHE A 2 10.16 -1.83 4.07
C PHE A 2 11.64 -1.93 4.45
N ILE A 3 11.97 -2.86 5.35
CA ILE A 3 13.33 -3.16 5.79
C ILE A 3 14.25 -3.70 4.68
N TYR A 4 13.76 -4.60 3.82
CA TYR A 4 14.57 -5.15 2.72
C TYR A 4 14.75 -4.12 1.60
N VAL A 5 13.74 -3.27 1.41
CA VAL A 5 13.80 -2.09 0.55
C VAL A 5 14.77 -1.06 1.12
N VAL A 6 14.75 -0.76 2.42
CA VAL A 6 15.74 0.09 3.11
C VAL A 6 17.15 -0.49 2.97
N VAL A 7 17.33 -1.81 3.10
CA VAL A 7 18.63 -2.49 2.93
C VAL A 7 19.13 -2.45 1.48
N LYS A 8 18.23 -2.42 0.49
CA LYS A 8 18.57 -2.34 -0.94
C LYS A 8 18.72 -0.89 -1.43
N ILE A 9 17.87 0.02 -0.98
CA ILE A 9 18.03 1.48 -1.07
C ILE A 9 19.39 1.83 -0.48
N ARG A 10 19.78 1.23 0.65
CA ARG A 10 21.14 1.34 1.21
C ARG A 10 22.22 0.80 0.27
N GLU A 11 22.00 -0.27 -0.51
CA GLU A 11 22.95 -0.68 -1.57
C GLU A 11 23.03 0.30 -2.75
N ILE A 12 22.05 1.19 -2.93
CA ILE A 12 21.96 2.13 -4.07
C ILE A 12 22.34 3.57 -3.68
N PHE A 13 21.96 4.03 -2.48
CA PHE A 13 22.30 5.33 -1.91
C PHE A 13 23.79 5.43 -1.57
N ILE A 14 24.37 4.32 -1.09
CA ILE A 14 25.82 4.17 -0.88
C ILE A 14 26.62 4.34 -2.18
N ASN A 15 25.99 4.10 -3.34
CA ASN A 15 26.65 4.29 -4.63
C ASN A 15 26.60 5.73 -5.15
N ASN A 16 25.82 6.66 -4.56
CA ASN A 16 25.77 8.03 -5.08
C ASN A 16 25.78 9.18 -4.06
N TYR A 17 25.13 9.17 -2.89
CA TYR A 17 25.23 10.32 -1.96
C TYR A 17 24.97 9.90 -0.50
N LEU A 18 25.87 10.28 0.41
CA LEU A 18 25.95 9.77 1.79
C LEU A 18 25.11 10.54 2.84
N LEU A 19 24.35 11.56 2.45
CA LEU A 19 23.82 12.53 3.43
C LEU A 19 22.43 12.20 4.01
N SER A 20 21.61 11.39 3.32
CA SER A 20 20.19 11.22 3.70
C SER A 20 19.92 10.11 4.74
N PHE A 21 20.86 9.19 4.97
CA PHE A 21 20.68 8.12 5.98
C PHE A 21 20.86 8.64 7.41
N LEU A 22 21.62 9.72 7.60
CA LEU A 22 21.78 10.40 8.88
C LEU A 22 20.54 11.23 9.28
N LEU A 23 19.72 11.65 8.31
CA LEU A 23 18.49 12.41 8.55
C LEU A 23 17.27 11.53 8.88
N LEU A 24 17.29 10.24 8.53
CA LEU A 24 16.20 9.30 8.79
C LEU A 24 16.30 8.59 10.17
N ALA A 25 17.40 8.81 10.90
CA ALA A 25 17.67 8.14 12.18
C ALA A 25 17.68 9.11 13.39
N ALA A 26 17.35 10.39 13.18
CA ALA A 26 17.22 11.34 14.28
C ALA A 26 15.87 11.14 14.98
N PRO A 27 15.85 10.83 16.30
CA PRO A 27 14.61 10.90 17.07
C PRO A 27 14.15 12.37 17.18
N GLU A 28 12.83 12.56 17.24
CA GLU A 28 12.25 13.81 17.75
C GLU A 28 12.84 14.07 19.15
N THR A 29 13.27 15.31 19.42
CA THR A 29 14.09 15.74 20.57
C THR A 29 15.59 15.52 20.35
N TYR A 30 16.28 16.55 19.84
CA TYR A 30 17.57 17.06 20.32
C TYR A 30 18.05 18.12 19.30
N SER A 31 18.13 19.37 19.76
CA SER A 31 18.86 20.44 19.07
C SER A 31 20.34 20.08 19.03
N LEU A 32 20.85 19.69 17.87
CA LEU A 32 22.28 19.43 17.63
C LEU A 32 23.11 20.66 18.02
N THR A 33 24.03 20.49 18.98
CA THR A 33 24.94 21.54 19.43
C THR A 33 26.05 21.78 18.39
N TYR A 34 26.48 23.04 18.30
CA TYR A 34 27.43 23.64 17.35
C TYR A 34 28.75 22.85 17.13
N PHE A 35 29.11 21.96 18.06
CA PHE A 35 30.36 21.20 18.05
C PHE A 35 30.37 20.04 17.05
N GLU A 36 29.22 19.40 16.77
CA GLU A 36 29.16 18.27 15.80
C GLU A 36 29.20 18.75 14.35
N ILE A 37 28.65 19.94 14.06
CA ILE A 37 28.69 20.56 12.74
C ILE A 37 30.14 20.93 12.35
N GLN A 38 30.96 21.33 13.32
CA GLN A 38 32.36 21.73 13.09
C GLN A 38 33.25 20.54 12.71
N ASN A 39 33.02 19.37 13.29
CA ASN A 39 33.76 18.15 12.96
C ASN A 39 33.41 17.59 11.58
N VAL A 40 32.15 17.72 11.15
CA VAL A 40 31.71 17.34 9.80
C VAL A 40 32.28 18.30 8.74
N LEU A 41 32.29 19.61 9.00
CA LEU A 41 32.92 20.62 8.14
C LEU A 41 34.44 20.41 8.03
N HIS A 42 35.12 20.02 9.10
CA HIS A 42 36.55 19.70 9.06
C HIS A 42 36.88 18.46 8.21
N CYS A 43 36.03 17.42 8.27
CA CYS A 43 36.12 16.26 7.39
C CYS A 43 35.86 16.62 5.92
N GLN A 44 34.89 17.50 5.65
CA GLN A 44 34.56 17.94 4.30
C GLN A 44 35.65 18.82 3.69
N ALA A 45 36.30 19.67 4.50
CA ALA A 45 37.47 20.43 4.11
C ALA A 45 38.69 19.53 3.79
N ALA A 46 38.90 18.45 4.54
CA ALA A 46 39.96 17.47 4.27
C ALA A 46 39.72 16.68 2.96
N VAL A 47 38.47 16.32 2.67
CA VAL A 47 38.07 15.64 1.43
C VAL A 47 38.22 16.57 0.21
N ASN A 48 37.76 17.82 0.30
CA ASN A 48 37.94 18.81 -0.76
C ASN A 48 39.42 19.14 -1.02
N LYS A 49 40.27 19.16 0.02
CA LYS A 49 41.72 19.36 -0.12
C LYS A 49 42.39 18.19 -0.84
N THR A 50 41.86 16.97 -0.68
CA THR A 50 42.34 15.75 -1.35
C THR A 50 41.89 15.71 -2.82
N ILE A 51 40.65 16.11 -3.10
CA ILE A 51 40.10 16.22 -4.47
C ILE A 51 40.82 17.32 -5.26
N LYS A 52 41.08 18.48 -4.64
CA LYS A 52 41.83 19.59 -5.28
C LYS A 52 43.27 19.21 -5.60
N LYS A 53 43.90 18.35 -4.79
CA LYS A 53 45.26 17.80 -5.04
C LYS A 53 45.26 16.79 -6.19
N SER A 54 44.16 16.06 -6.40
CA SER A 54 43.99 15.13 -7.53
C SER A 54 43.77 15.88 -8.85
N LEU A 55 42.97 16.95 -8.84
CA LEU A 55 42.69 17.77 -10.03
C LEU A 55 43.90 18.62 -10.48
N LEU A 56 44.73 19.09 -9.54
CA LEU A 56 45.99 19.80 -9.83
C LEU A 56 47.06 18.90 -10.47
N ASN A 57 47.04 17.59 -10.20
CA ASN A 57 47.96 16.63 -10.82
C ASN A 57 47.54 16.22 -12.24
N GLU A 58 46.25 16.29 -12.59
CA GLU A 58 45.77 16.01 -13.96
C GLU A 58 45.98 17.18 -14.93
N THR A 59 46.02 18.41 -14.43
CA THR A 59 46.18 19.63 -15.26
C THR A 59 47.63 19.91 -15.68
N LEU A 60 48.62 19.19 -15.14
CA LEU A 60 50.04 19.33 -15.45
C LEU A 60 50.55 18.35 -16.53
N SER A 61 49.67 17.59 -17.20
CA SER A 61 50.06 16.53 -18.14
C SER A 61 49.31 16.55 -19.49
N LEU A 62 49.15 17.72 -20.11
CA LEU A 62 48.67 17.84 -21.49
C LEU A 62 49.70 18.57 -22.37
N PRO A 63 50.11 18.04 -23.54
CA PRO A 63 50.99 18.76 -24.45
C PRO A 63 50.20 19.83 -25.21
N PHE A 64 50.75 21.04 -25.22
CA PHE A 64 50.38 22.17 -26.07
C PHE A 64 50.49 21.79 -27.56
N ASN A 65 49.44 22.04 -28.36
CA ASN A 65 49.59 22.38 -29.77
C ASN A 65 48.48 23.32 -30.26
N LYS A 66 48.87 24.14 -31.25
CA LYS A 66 48.46 25.52 -31.54
C LYS A 66 47.01 25.80 -32.01
N MET A 67 46.59 27.02 -31.62
CA MET A 67 45.61 27.97 -32.15
C MET A 67 45.10 27.79 -33.61
N ASN A 68 43.80 28.05 -33.79
CA ASN A 68 43.34 29.09 -34.73
C ASN A 68 41.98 29.68 -34.31
N GLU A 69 41.92 31.01 -34.35
CA GLU A 69 40.79 31.90 -34.09
C GLU A 69 39.79 31.93 -35.25
N ASN A 70 38.50 32.11 -34.92
CA ASN A 70 37.47 32.95 -35.58
C ASN A 70 36.11 32.51 -35.02
N SER A 71 35.58 33.18 -34.00
CA SER A 71 34.74 34.39 -34.07
C SER A 71 33.33 34.16 -34.61
N SER A 72 32.38 34.29 -33.68
CA SER A 72 31.12 35.08 -33.78
C SER A 72 29.99 34.67 -34.72
N ASN A 73 28.81 34.56 -34.09
CA ASN A 73 27.46 34.95 -34.54
C ASN A 73 26.44 33.83 -34.77
N GLY A 74 25.45 33.82 -33.88
CA GLY A 74 24.09 34.18 -34.29
C GLY A 74 23.13 33.01 -34.51
N GLU A 75 22.34 32.73 -33.48
CA GLU A 75 21.04 32.08 -33.63
C GLU A 75 20.12 32.96 -34.51
N LEU A 76 19.37 32.33 -35.42
CA LEU A 76 18.05 32.78 -35.87
C LEU A 76 17.27 31.58 -36.44
N ASN A 77 16.06 31.41 -35.93
CA ASN A 77 15.04 30.46 -36.35
C ASN A 77 14.52 30.80 -37.76
N GLU A 78 14.08 29.80 -38.53
CA GLU A 78 12.81 29.88 -39.28
C GLU A 78 12.35 28.51 -39.81
N ALA A 79 11.05 28.44 -40.07
CA ALA A 79 10.23 27.24 -40.17
C ALA A 79 9.88 26.84 -41.61
N PHE A 80 9.31 25.63 -41.73
CA PHE A 80 8.30 25.19 -42.71
C PHE A 80 8.76 24.81 -44.14
N THR A 81 8.45 23.55 -44.50
CA THR A 81 8.56 22.86 -45.80
C THR A 81 7.44 23.28 -46.78
N PRO A 82 7.50 22.98 -48.11
CA PRO A 82 7.06 21.66 -48.63
C PRO A 82 7.72 21.13 -49.94
N ASP A 83 7.76 19.79 -50.03
CA ASP A 83 7.59 18.85 -51.17
C ASP A 83 8.12 19.16 -52.59
N GLU A 84 8.88 18.21 -53.17
CA GLU A 84 8.42 17.41 -54.34
C GLU A 84 9.41 16.30 -54.82
N LYS A 85 8.81 15.20 -55.32
CA LYS A 85 9.29 14.15 -56.27
C LYS A 85 10.32 13.12 -55.75
N VAL A 86 9.93 11.86 -55.44
CA VAL A 86 9.48 10.77 -56.35
C VAL A 86 10.46 10.53 -57.50
N GLU A 87 11.34 9.53 -57.35
CA GLU A 87 11.62 8.61 -58.46
C GLU A 87 12.08 7.24 -57.96
N SER A 88 11.35 6.24 -58.45
CA SER A 88 11.56 4.81 -58.34
C SER A 88 12.61 4.33 -59.34
N GLY A 89 13.49 3.41 -58.93
CA GLY A 89 14.41 2.73 -59.84
C GLY A 89 14.88 1.39 -59.29
N VAL A 90 14.13 0.34 -59.61
CA VAL A 90 14.56 -1.07 -59.54
C VAL A 90 15.38 -1.35 -60.80
N THR A 91 16.59 -1.91 -60.66
CA THR A 91 17.06 -3.03 -61.49
C THR A 91 18.33 -3.65 -60.92
N ASP A 92 18.54 -4.89 -61.31
CA ASP A 92 19.23 -5.95 -60.62
C ASP A 92 20.54 -6.33 -61.36
N ILE A 93 21.40 -7.08 -60.68
CA ILE A 93 22.50 -7.96 -61.19
C ILE A 93 23.68 -7.35 -61.99
N THR A 94 24.88 -7.38 -61.41
CA THR A 94 26.01 -8.29 -61.77
C THR A 94 27.32 -7.85 -61.12
N GLY A 95 28.07 -8.85 -60.63
CA GLY A 95 29.21 -8.66 -59.75
C GLY A 95 30.52 -8.33 -60.44
N THR A 96 31.40 -7.69 -59.67
CA THR A 96 32.84 -7.75 -59.85
C THR A 96 33.53 -7.85 -58.50
N ARG A 97 34.30 -8.93 -58.33
CA ARG A 97 35.23 -9.19 -57.24
C ARG A 97 36.08 -7.95 -56.92
N LYS A 98 36.20 -7.60 -55.64
CA LYS A 98 37.36 -6.88 -55.11
C LYS A 98 37.77 -7.42 -53.75
N ALA A 99 38.95 -8.03 -53.78
CA ALA A 99 39.99 -8.16 -52.77
C ALA A 99 39.60 -8.25 -51.28
N GLU A 100 40.03 -9.38 -50.72
CA GLU A 100 40.25 -9.68 -49.33
C GLU A 100 40.86 -8.49 -48.54
N ASN A 101 40.23 -8.15 -47.41
CA ASN A 101 40.93 -7.60 -46.26
C ASN A 101 40.65 -8.52 -45.08
N PHE A 102 41.45 -9.58 -45.00
CA PHE A 102 41.59 -10.43 -43.84
C PHE A 102 42.41 -9.64 -42.80
N GLN A 103 41.74 -8.80 -42.02
CA GLN A 103 42.39 -8.10 -40.93
C GLN A 103 42.54 -9.10 -39.78
N MET A 104 43.74 -9.70 -39.71
CA MET A 104 44.20 -10.45 -38.55
C MET A 104 43.98 -9.60 -37.30
N VAL A 105 43.05 -10.04 -36.45
CA VAL A 105 42.99 -9.61 -35.06
C VAL A 105 44.27 -10.13 -34.41
N THR A 106 45.28 -9.28 -34.34
CA THR A 106 46.50 -9.55 -33.59
C THR A 106 46.13 -9.75 -32.13
N GLU A 107 46.70 -10.80 -31.56
CA GLU A 107 46.56 -11.26 -30.18
C GLU A 107 47.29 -10.32 -29.18
N GLN A 108 47.13 -9.00 -29.35
CA GLN A 108 47.73 -7.96 -28.51
C GLN A 108 46.72 -6.93 -27.96
N ASP A 109 45.44 -6.93 -28.39
CA ASP A 109 44.42 -6.02 -27.86
C ASP A 109 43.66 -6.52 -26.62
N VAL A 110 44.11 -7.61 -25.97
CA VAL A 110 43.45 -8.19 -24.79
C VAL A 110 43.94 -7.59 -23.45
N LYS A 111 44.88 -6.63 -23.44
CA LYS A 111 45.54 -6.18 -22.20
C LYS A 111 45.34 -4.73 -21.74
N HIS A 112 44.28 -4.05 -22.18
CA HIS A 112 43.82 -2.81 -21.54
C HIS A 112 42.33 -2.84 -21.17
N ARG A 113 41.93 -3.78 -20.29
CA ARG A 113 40.75 -3.56 -19.44
C ARG A 113 41.16 -2.66 -18.27
N LYS A 114 40.60 -1.46 -18.27
CA LYS A 114 40.73 -0.39 -17.26
C LYS A 114 40.81 -0.90 -15.80
N PRO A 115 41.74 -0.41 -14.97
CA PRO A 115 41.79 -0.70 -13.53
C PRO A 115 40.62 -0.08 -12.73
N GLU A 116 39.81 0.79 -13.35
CA GLU A 116 38.68 1.50 -12.72
C GLU A 116 37.58 0.56 -12.19
N ALA A 117 37.36 -0.61 -12.79
CA ALA A 117 36.31 -1.54 -12.37
C ALA A 117 36.65 -2.28 -11.06
N GLY A 118 37.95 -2.53 -10.80
CA GLY A 118 38.42 -3.21 -9.59
C GLY A 118 38.38 -2.28 -8.37
N LEU A 119 38.85 -1.04 -8.54
CA LEU A 119 38.84 -0.03 -7.49
C LEU A 119 37.41 0.36 -7.11
N LYS A 120 36.52 0.60 -8.08
CA LYS A 120 35.11 0.93 -7.81
C LYS A 120 34.40 -0.20 -7.07
N LYS A 121 34.63 -1.47 -7.45
CA LYS A 121 34.06 -2.64 -6.78
C LYS A 121 34.61 -2.84 -5.36
N PHE A 122 35.91 -2.56 -5.15
CA PHE A 122 36.54 -2.60 -3.84
C PHE A 122 36.00 -1.48 -2.93
N THR A 123 35.94 -0.24 -3.41
CA THR A 123 35.39 0.91 -2.68
C THR A 123 33.95 0.69 -2.27
N ILE A 124 33.09 0.18 -3.17
CA ILE A 124 31.69 -0.15 -2.86
C ILE A 124 31.60 -1.26 -1.80
N THR A 125 32.47 -2.28 -1.90
CA THR A 125 32.50 -3.37 -0.92
C THR A 125 32.95 -2.88 0.45
N CYS A 126 33.95 -1.99 0.49
CA CYS A 126 34.47 -1.39 1.71
C CYS A 126 33.40 -0.49 2.36
N LEU A 127 32.77 0.39 1.58
CA LEU A 127 31.71 1.28 2.03
C LEU A 127 30.49 0.50 2.56
N ARG A 128 30.11 -0.61 1.89
CA ARG A 128 29.05 -1.51 2.37
C ARG A 128 29.40 -2.12 3.73
N ARG A 129 30.65 -2.56 3.93
CA ARG A 129 31.11 -3.12 5.20
C ARG A 129 31.16 -2.05 6.30
N SER A 130 31.63 -0.85 5.99
CA SER A 130 31.65 0.28 6.93
C SER A 130 30.25 0.65 7.42
N VAL A 131 29.26 0.72 6.53
CA VAL A 131 27.87 1.01 6.93
C VAL A 131 27.30 -0.09 7.83
N HIS A 132 27.62 -1.37 7.57
CA HIS A 132 27.23 -2.45 8.48
C HIS A 132 27.86 -2.30 9.87
N LEU A 133 29.14 -1.93 9.94
CA LEU A 133 29.82 -1.68 11.22
C LEU A 133 29.19 -0.52 11.98
N VAL A 134 28.83 0.57 11.29
CA VAL A 134 28.11 1.71 11.90
C VAL A 134 26.74 1.28 12.43
N VAL A 135 25.96 0.50 11.66
CA VAL A 135 24.64 0.02 12.11
C VAL A 135 24.77 -0.91 13.32
N ILE A 136 25.77 -1.79 13.34
CA ILE A 136 26.02 -2.68 14.48
C ILE A 136 26.46 -1.87 15.70
N GLY A 137 27.36 -0.89 15.52
CA GLY A 137 27.81 0.00 16.59
C GLY A 137 26.68 0.83 17.18
N TYR A 138 25.83 1.40 16.34
CA TYR A 138 24.62 2.11 16.77
C TYR A 138 23.67 1.19 17.53
N PHE A 139 23.44 -0.03 17.04
CA PHE A 139 22.58 -0.99 17.73
C PHE A 139 23.14 -1.40 19.09
N ALA A 140 24.46 -1.62 19.19
CA ALA A 140 25.12 -1.93 20.45
C ALA A 140 24.99 -0.78 21.45
N TYR A 141 25.18 0.47 20.99
CA TYR A 141 24.97 1.66 21.82
C TYR A 141 23.50 1.82 22.25
N ALA A 142 22.55 1.69 21.33
CA ALA A 142 21.13 1.77 21.64
C ALA A 142 20.68 0.67 22.63
N THR A 143 21.27 -0.52 22.53
CA THR A 143 21.05 -1.62 23.48
C THR A 143 21.61 -1.27 24.86
N TYR A 144 22.83 -0.75 24.93
CA TYR A 144 23.43 -0.30 26.18
C TYR A 144 22.60 0.81 26.83
N HIS A 145 22.23 1.83 26.07
CA HIS A 145 21.41 2.94 26.56
C HIS A 145 20.02 2.47 27.03
N HIS A 146 19.38 1.53 26.32
CA HIS A 146 18.12 0.96 26.76
C HIS A 146 18.25 0.22 28.10
N LEU A 147 19.29 -0.61 28.26
CA LEU A 147 19.55 -1.33 29.51
C LEU A 147 19.86 -0.37 30.66
N ASP A 148 20.61 0.70 30.41
CA ASP A 148 20.94 1.75 31.40
C ASP A 148 19.69 2.53 31.84
N VAL A 149 18.83 2.90 30.89
CA VAL A 149 17.55 3.56 31.22
C VAL A 149 16.62 2.61 31.98
N GLU A 150 16.55 1.34 31.56
CA GLU A 150 15.71 0.34 32.21
C GLU A 150 16.18 0.01 33.63
N SER A 151 17.49 -0.02 33.88
CA SER A 151 18.04 -0.23 35.22
C SER A 151 17.84 0.97 36.14
N ASN A 152 18.05 2.20 35.64
CA ASN A 152 18.15 3.40 36.47
C ASN A 152 16.83 4.17 36.63
N TYR A 153 15.90 4.07 35.68
CA TYR A 153 14.67 4.88 35.69
C TYR A 153 13.39 4.05 35.73
N CYS A 154 13.43 2.78 35.30
CA CYS A 154 12.22 1.95 35.20
C CYS A 154 12.03 1.01 36.40
N ASN A 155 13.10 0.70 37.14
CA ASN A 155 13.04 -0.18 38.32
C ASN A 155 12.74 0.53 39.65
N ASP A 156 12.95 1.85 39.75
CA ASP A 156 12.65 2.62 40.98
C ASP A 156 11.14 2.79 41.23
N GLY A 157 10.31 2.76 40.17
CA GLY A 157 8.85 2.88 40.29
C GLY A 157 8.13 1.67 40.89
N LYS A 158 8.85 0.60 41.29
CA LYS A 158 8.26 -0.58 41.96
C LYS A 158 8.32 -0.53 43.49
N ASN A 159 9.02 0.44 44.09
CA ASN A 159 9.21 0.50 45.54
C ASN A 159 8.41 1.60 46.27
N ASP A 160 7.80 2.57 45.58
CA ASP A 160 7.02 3.63 46.25
C ASP A 160 5.52 3.28 46.34
N ASN A 161 5.20 2.41 47.31
CA ASN A 161 3.85 2.37 47.90
C ASN A 161 3.71 3.54 48.88
N HIS A 162 3.02 4.61 48.47
CA HIS A 162 2.14 5.49 49.27
C HIS A 162 2.16 6.94 48.75
N ILE A 163 1.30 7.28 47.78
CA ILE A 163 0.52 8.53 47.83
C ILE A 163 -0.86 8.22 47.21
N VAL A 164 -1.88 8.21 48.06
CA VAL A 164 -3.29 8.21 47.63
C VAL A 164 -3.65 9.65 47.29
N ASN A 165 -4.04 9.92 46.05
CA ASN A 165 -4.79 11.14 45.70
C ASN A 165 -6.29 10.79 45.70
N GLU A 166 -7.12 11.68 46.24
CA GLU A 166 -8.57 11.49 46.44
C GLU A 166 -9.40 11.47 45.15
N ASP A 167 -8.82 11.71 43.97
CA ASP A 167 -9.53 11.62 42.70
C ASP A 167 -8.99 10.42 41.91
N GLY A 168 -9.78 9.34 41.85
CA GLY A 168 -9.43 8.02 41.31
C GLY A 168 -9.04 7.94 39.82
N SER A 169 -8.01 8.67 39.41
CA SER A 169 -7.36 8.56 38.10
C SER A 169 -5.85 8.37 38.28
N GLY A 170 -5.42 7.13 38.41
CA GLY A 170 -3.99 6.78 38.51
C GLY A 170 -3.31 6.83 37.15
N ASN A 171 -2.67 7.95 36.80
CA ASN A 171 -1.73 8.01 35.68
C ASN A 171 -0.31 7.78 36.20
N GLN A 172 0.17 6.54 36.16
CA GLN A 172 1.60 6.23 36.35
C GLN A 172 2.39 6.75 35.14
N THR A 173 3.20 7.79 35.33
CA THR A 173 4.14 8.31 34.33
C THR A 173 5.33 7.36 34.18
N ASN A 174 5.17 6.29 33.40
CA ASN A 174 6.30 5.47 32.96
C ASN A 174 7.17 6.30 32.00
N HIS A 175 8.48 6.38 32.23
CA HIS A 175 9.42 7.03 31.33
C HIS A 175 9.25 6.44 29.91
N PRO A 176 9.24 7.27 28.83
CA PRO A 176 8.83 6.83 27.48
C PRO A 176 9.71 5.72 26.88
N LEU A 177 10.86 5.44 27.48
CA LEU A 177 11.82 4.40 27.08
C LEU A 177 11.75 3.11 27.94
N CYS A 178 10.83 3.03 28.89
CA CYS A 178 10.66 1.84 29.75
C CYS A 178 9.94 0.69 29.02
N GLY A 179 10.51 -0.51 29.15
CA GLY A 179 9.99 -1.76 28.59
C GLY A 179 10.28 -1.96 27.10
N MET A 180 10.17 -3.21 26.64
CA MET A 180 10.29 -3.55 25.22
C MET A 180 9.04 -3.15 24.45
N GLN A 181 8.92 -1.86 24.11
CA GLN A 181 7.92 -1.35 23.20
C GLN A 181 8.17 -1.95 21.80
N TYR A 182 7.26 -2.80 21.31
CA TYR A 182 7.46 -3.51 20.03
C TYR A 182 7.10 -2.67 18.81
N CYS A 183 6.27 -1.63 18.97
CA CYS A 183 5.91 -0.73 17.88
C CYS A 183 6.76 0.54 17.83
N ASP A 184 7.24 0.98 18.97
CA ASP A 184 8.02 2.21 19.14
C ASP A 184 9.32 1.93 19.90
N GLY A 185 10.26 2.89 19.90
CA GLY A 185 11.48 2.78 20.69
C GLY A 185 12.40 1.59 20.33
N TYR A 186 13.05 1.02 21.36
CA TYR A 186 14.12 0.03 21.20
C TYR A 186 13.62 -1.33 20.66
N GLY A 187 12.43 -1.79 21.06
CA GLY A 187 11.90 -3.08 20.61
C GLY A 187 11.60 -3.09 19.11
N PHE A 188 11.12 -1.99 18.55
CA PHE A 188 10.98 -1.83 17.10
C PHE A 188 12.33 -1.89 16.37
N LEU A 189 13.35 -1.20 16.89
CA LEU A 189 14.72 -1.26 16.36
C LEU A 189 15.27 -2.70 16.37
N ALA A 190 15.07 -3.43 17.46
CA ALA A 190 15.46 -4.82 17.61
C ALA A 190 14.74 -5.74 16.62
N LEU A 191 13.43 -5.58 16.44
CA LEU A 191 12.66 -6.30 15.41
C LEU A 191 13.17 -5.98 14.00
N LEU A 192 13.44 -4.70 13.72
CA LEU A 192 13.91 -4.25 12.42
C LEU A 192 15.27 -4.85 12.08
N LEU A 193 16.22 -4.82 13.01
CA LEU A 193 17.51 -5.49 12.86
C LEU A 193 17.34 -7.00 12.75
N GLY A 194 16.55 -7.62 13.62
CA GLY A 194 16.28 -9.05 13.63
C GLY A 194 15.79 -9.54 12.28
N PHE A 195 14.74 -8.92 11.73
CA PHE A 195 14.23 -9.25 10.39
C PHE A 195 15.23 -8.94 9.28
N THR A 196 16.00 -7.85 9.39
CA THR A 196 17.06 -7.51 8.43
C THR A 196 18.11 -8.61 8.35
N TYR A 197 18.70 -8.96 9.48
CA TYR A 197 19.80 -9.91 9.57
C TYR A 197 19.33 -11.34 9.32
N LEU A 198 18.11 -11.70 9.77
CA LEU A 198 17.48 -12.97 9.42
C LEU A 198 17.25 -13.06 7.90
N GLY A 199 16.76 -11.99 7.27
CA GLY A 199 16.58 -11.90 5.83
C GLY A 199 17.91 -12.00 5.06
N LEU A 200 18.94 -11.28 5.52
CA LEU A 200 20.29 -11.35 4.95
C LEU A 200 20.89 -12.76 5.10
N PHE A 201 20.77 -13.37 6.28
CA PHE A 201 21.20 -14.74 6.54
C PHE A 201 20.47 -15.73 5.62
N TYR A 202 19.15 -15.58 5.50
CA TYR A 202 18.35 -16.41 4.60
C TYR A 202 18.83 -16.31 3.15
N TYR A 203 19.05 -15.09 2.63
CA TYR A 203 19.43 -14.89 1.23
C TYR A 203 20.90 -15.17 0.92
N LEU A 204 21.82 -14.85 1.83
CA LEU A 204 23.27 -14.98 1.61
C LEU A 204 23.84 -16.34 2.02
N VAL A 205 23.24 -16.98 3.03
CA VAL A 205 23.76 -18.23 3.59
C VAL A 205 22.80 -19.38 3.33
N PHE A 206 21.56 -19.27 3.82
CA PHE A 206 20.62 -20.38 3.79
C PHE A 206 20.24 -20.77 2.36
N LYS A 207 19.76 -19.84 1.54
CA LYS A 207 19.31 -20.08 0.17
C LYS A 207 20.42 -20.67 -0.73
N PRO A 208 21.64 -20.10 -0.81
CA PRO A 208 22.69 -20.65 -1.68
C PRO A 208 23.31 -21.95 -1.14
N LYS A 209 23.53 -22.10 0.18
CA LYS A 209 24.20 -23.30 0.72
C LYS A 209 23.25 -24.48 0.94
N ILE A 210 22.08 -24.24 1.53
CA ILE A 210 21.16 -25.28 2.01
C ILE A 210 19.88 -25.30 1.18
N GLY A 211 19.33 -24.15 0.83
CA GLY A 211 18.02 -23.99 0.21
C GLY A 211 17.91 -24.70 -1.13
N HIS A 212 18.94 -24.65 -1.98
CA HIS A 212 18.93 -25.38 -3.24
C HIS A 212 18.99 -26.91 -3.05
N ARG A 213 19.75 -27.42 -2.07
CA ARG A 213 19.79 -28.86 -1.74
C ARG A 213 18.49 -29.31 -1.07
N LEU A 214 17.99 -28.59 -0.07
CA LEU A 214 16.75 -28.89 0.64
C LEU A 214 15.53 -28.85 -0.30
N TYR A 215 15.46 -27.82 -1.16
CA TYR A 215 14.42 -27.69 -2.16
C TYR A 215 14.45 -28.85 -3.16
N ARG A 216 15.63 -29.20 -3.68
CA ARG A 216 15.75 -30.23 -4.73
C ARG A 216 15.64 -31.65 -4.17
N SER A 217 16.21 -31.93 -3.00
CA SER A 217 16.31 -33.28 -2.43
C SER A 217 15.11 -33.68 -1.56
N ILE A 218 14.47 -32.76 -0.84
CA ILE A 218 13.40 -33.08 0.11
C ILE A 218 12.08 -32.41 -0.31
N LEU A 219 12.06 -31.09 -0.42
CA LEU A 219 10.83 -30.32 -0.62
C LEU A 219 10.19 -30.56 -1.98
N LYS A 220 10.94 -30.64 -3.08
CA LYS A 220 10.39 -30.90 -4.42
C LYS A 220 9.80 -32.32 -4.56
N PRO A 221 10.48 -33.42 -4.17
CA PRO A 221 9.90 -34.76 -4.23
C PRO A 221 8.74 -34.94 -3.25
N LEU A 222 8.82 -34.36 -2.05
CA LEU A 222 7.75 -34.45 -1.06
C LEU A 222 6.53 -33.61 -1.45
N ARG A 223 6.74 -32.41 -2.02
CA ARG A 223 5.67 -31.57 -2.58
C ARG A 223 5.02 -32.22 -3.80
N THR A 224 5.78 -32.83 -4.70
CA THR A 224 5.20 -33.51 -5.88
C THR A 224 4.43 -34.76 -5.49
N LYS A 225 4.93 -35.57 -4.55
CA LYS A 225 4.18 -36.68 -3.96
C LYS A 225 2.93 -36.18 -3.22
N CYS A 226 3.03 -35.16 -2.38
CA CYS A 226 1.91 -34.59 -1.64
C CYS A 226 0.87 -33.93 -2.55
N LEU A 227 1.28 -33.23 -3.62
CA LEU A 227 0.37 -32.71 -4.65
C LEU A 227 -0.30 -33.83 -5.43
N HIS A 228 0.42 -34.88 -5.81
CA HIS A 228 -0.14 -36.01 -6.52
C HIS A 228 -1.13 -36.79 -5.64
N PHE A 229 -0.81 -36.93 -4.35
CA PHE A 229 -1.66 -37.53 -3.33
C PHE A 229 -2.90 -36.67 -3.05
N SER A 230 -2.73 -35.37 -2.81
CA SER A 230 -3.82 -34.40 -2.57
C SER A 230 -4.73 -34.22 -3.79
N LYS A 231 -4.21 -34.33 -5.03
CA LYS A 231 -5.02 -34.27 -6.26
C LYS A 231 -5.86 -35.51 -6.51
N GLN A 232 -5.64 -36.63 -5.80
CA GLN A 232 -6.54 -37.76 -5.93
C GLN A 232 -7.93 -37.33 -5.43
N ARG A 233 -8.96 -37.55 -6.25
CA ARG A 233 -10.35 -37.18 -5.95
C ARG A 233 -10.80 -37.54 -4.52
N PRO A 234 -10.56 -38.75 -3.98
CA PRO A 234 -10.99 -39.07 -2.62
C PRO A 234 -10.26 -38.25 -1.55
N ILE A 235 -8.97 -37.96 -1.75
CA ILE A 235 -8.15 -37.23 -0.78
C ILE A 235 -8.50 -35.73 -0.79
N SER A 236 -8.74 -35.16 -1.97
CA SER A 236 -9.21 -33.78 -2.09
C SER A 236 -10.60 -33.58 -1.46
N LEU A 237 -11.50 -34.57 -1.62
CA LEU A 237 -12.82 -34.55 -0.98
C LEU A 237 -12.71 -34.70 0.54
N LEU A 238 -11.84 -35.60 1.02
CA LEU A 238 -11.57 -35.77 2.45
C LEU A 238 -10.99 -34.48 3.08
N GLN A 239 -10.05 -33.83 2.40
CA GLN A 239 -9.47 -32.56 2.85
C GLN A 239 -10.51 -31.44 2.92
N LEU A 240 -11.38 -31.34 1.92
CA LEU A 240 -12.49 -30.38 1.94
C LEU A 240 -13.48 -30.70 3.07
N LEU A 241 -13.82 -31.97 3.27
CA LEU A 241 -14.73 -32.41 4.32
C LEU A 241 -14.16 -32.13 5.71
N LEU A 242 -12.87 -32.38 5.93
CA LEU A 242 -12.19 -32.02 7.18
C LEU A 242 -12.17 -30.51 7.43
N LEU A 243 -11.95 -29.69 6.39
CA LEU A 243 -12.00 -28.23 6.50
C LEU A 243 -13.40 -27.74 6.88
N VAL A 244 -14.43 -28.26 6.20
CA VAL A 244 -15.84 -27.93 6.48
C VAL A 244 -16.22 -28.39 7.89
N LEU A 245 -15.81 -29.59 8.30
CA LEU A 245 -16.04 -30.10 9.65
C LEU A 245 -15.37 -29.22 10.70
N ALA A 246 -14.11 -28.81 10.49
CA ALA A 246 -13.41 -27.90 11.38
C ALA A 246 -14.11 -26.54 11.48
N LEU A 247 -14.60 -26.00 10.36
CA LEU A 247 -15.38 -24.76 10.34
C LEU A 247 -16.70 -24.90 11.11
N VAL A 248 -17.43 -26.01 10.91
CA VAL A 248 -18.69 -26.28 11.62
C VAL A 248 -18.45 -26.43 13.12
N ILE A 249 -17.41 -27.16 13.53
CA ILE A 249 -17.02 -27.29 14.93
C ILE A 249 -16.68 -25.93 15.52
N PHE A 250 -15.87 -25.13 14.82
CA PHE A 250 -15.53 -23.77 15.25
C PHE A 250 -16.78 -22.90 15.43
N LEU A 251 -17.66 -22.87 14.42
CA LEU A 251 -18.91 -22.11 14.48
C LEU A 251 -19.82 -22.58 15.62
N TYR A 252 -19.92 -23.90 15.86
CA TYR A 252 -20.71 -24.42 16.97
C TYR A 252 -20.19 -23.91 18.32
N PHE A 253 -18.89 -23.99 18.57
CA PHE A 253 -18.31 -23.47 19.82
C PHE A 253 -18.46 -21.96 19.97
N GLU A 254 -18.43 -21.23 18.87
CA GLU A 254 -18.55 -19.78 18.83
C GLU A 254 -20.00 -19.32 19.07
N THR A 255 -20.98 -20.00 18.47
CA THR A 255 -22.39 -19.56 18.50
C THR A 255 -23.23 -20.28 19.55
N ARG A 256 -22.71 -21.28 20.28
CA ARG A 256 -23.49 -22.06 21.27
C ARG A 256 -24.19 -21.20 22.33
N ASN A 257 -23.57 -20.08 22.72
CA ASN A 257 -24.09 -19.18 23.74
C ASN A 257 -24.97 -18.07 23.14
N ALA A 258 -24.83 -17.78 21.84
CA ALA A 258 -25.52 -16.70 21.15
C ALA A 258 -25.89 -17.13 19.71
N PRO A 259 -26.97 -17.91 19.53
CA PRO A 259 -27.35 -18.47 18.23
C PRO A 259 -27.75 -17.39 17.21
N SER A 260 -28.10 -16.18 17.66
CA SER A 260 -28.37 -15.01 16.81
C SER A 260 -27.18 -14.64 15.91
N LYS A 261 -25.95 -14.95 16.32
CA LYS A 261 -24.73 -14.73 15.51
C LYS A 261 -24.72 -15.53 14.21
N LEU A 262 -25.44 -16.66 14.13
CA LEU A 262 -25.52 -17.50 12.92
C LEU A 262 -26.18 -16.77 11.74
N VAL A 263 -27.02 -15.76 11.99
CA VAL A 263 -27.65 -14.94 10.94
C VAL A 263 -26.59 -14.29 10.05
N ALA A 264 -25.43 -13.92 10.61
CA ALA A 264 -24.34 -13.30 9.85
C ALA A 264 -23.74 -14.23 8.77
N LEU A 265 -23.94 -15.54 8.84
CA LEU A 265 -23.53 -16.47 7.78
C LEU A 265 -24.39 -16.33 6.51
N LEU A 266 -25.59 -15.73 6.61
CA LEU A 266 -26.44 -15.49 5.45
C LEU A 266 -25.81 -14.48 4.48
N ALA A 267 -25.16 -13.43 4.98
CA ALA A 267 -24.54 -12.41 4.13
C ALA A 267 -23.52 -13.00 3.13
N PRO A 268 -22.47 -13.75 3.54
CA PRO A 268 -21.56 -14.39 2.61
C PRO A 268 -22.27 -15.29 1.58
N CYS A 269 -23.27 -16.07 1.99
CA CYS A 269 -24.05 -16.92 1.09
C CYS A 269 -24.81 -16.09 0.04
N VAL A 270 -25.51 -15.05 0.48
CA VAL A 270 -26.29 -14.14 -0.38
C VAL A 270 -25.37 -13.38 -1.34
N PHE A 271 -24.23 -12.89 -0.88
CA PHE A 271 -23.29 -12.13 -1.72
C PHE A 271 -22.56 -13.00 -2.74
N ILE A 272 -22.23 -14.25 -2.39
CA ILE A 272 -21.67 -15.22 -3.34
C ILE A 272 -22.73 -15.63 -4.36
N LEU A 273 -23.96 -15.89 -3.94
CA LEU A 273 -25.07 -16.21 -4.84
C LEU A 273 -25.36 -15.03 -5.79
N GLY A 274 -25.47 -13.82 -5.24
CA GLY A 274 -25.61 -12.59 -6.02
C GLY A 274 -24.47 -12.41 -7.01
N GLY A 275 -23.23 -12.71 -6.59
CA GLY A 275 -22.07 -12.67 -7.47
C GLY A 275 -22.14 -13.67 -8.62
N TYR A 276 -22.67 -14.87 -8.38
CA TYR A 276 -22.91 -15.83 -9.46
C TYR A 276 -24.03 -15.38 -10.41
N VAL A 277 -25.13 -14.84 -9.87
CA VAL A 277 -26.28 -14.37 -10.67
C VAL A 277 -25.92 -13.15 -11.51
N PHE A 278 -25.26 -12.15 -10.92
CA PHE A 278 -24.88 -10.89 -11.58
C PHE A 278 -23.47 -10.91 -12.20
N SER A 279 -22.80 -12.07 -12.23
CA SER A 279 -21.50 -12.22 -12.88
C SER A 279 -21.58 -11.88 -14.37
N SER A 280 -20.56 -11.20 -14.90
CA SER A 280 -20.47 -10.95 -16.34
C SER A 280 -20.33 -12.23 -17.17
N GLN A 281 -19.64 -13.26 -16.64
CA GLN A 281 -19.35 -14.47 -17.39
C GLN A 281 -19.22 -15.68 -16.48
N ARG A 282 -20.35 -16.31 -16.16
CA ARG A 282 -20.46 -17.40 -15.18
C ARG A 282 -19.55 -18.61 -15.45
N GLN A 283 -19.28 -18.89 -16.73
CA GLN A 283 -18.44 -20.02 -17.13
C GLN A 283 -16.94 -19.79 -16.89
N ALA A 284 -16.51 -18.53 -16.80
CA ALA A 284 -15.10 -18.17 -16.56
C ALA A 284 -14.74 -18.11 -15.07
N ILE A 285 -15.72 -18.33 -14.17
CA ILE A 285 -15.53 -18.25 -12.73
C ILE A 285 -14.57 -19.36 -12.25
N LYS A 286 -13.46 -18.95 -11.67
CA LYS A 286 -12.50 -19.86 -11.02
C LYS A 286 -12.83 -20.00 -9.53
N TRP A 287 -13.71 -20.95 -9.20
CA TRP A 287 -14.18 -21.18 -7.82
C TRP A 287 -13.09 -21.31 -6.77
N ARG A 288 -11.95 -21.92 -7.13
CA ARG A 288 -10.79 -22.03 -6.24
C ARG A 288 -10.32 -20.67 -5.71
N GLN A 289 -10.30 -19.63 -6.55
CA GLN A 289 -9.83 -18.29 -6.17
C GLN A 289 -10.81 -17.65 -5.17
N ILE A 290 -12.10 -17.80 -5.42
CA ILE A 290 -13.18 -17.27 -4.58
C ILE A 290 -13.17 -17.94 -3.21
N THR A 291 -13.18 -19.28 -3.18
CA THR A 291 -13.21 -20.04 -1.91
C THR A 291 -11.98 -19.77 -1.07
N ILE A 292 -10.79 -19.66 -1.69
CA ILE A 292 -9.56 -19.34 -0.95
C ILE A 292 -9.60 -17.90 -0.44
N GLY A 293 -10.00 -16.91 -1.24
CA GLY A 293 -10.01 -15.52 -0.77
C GLY A 293 -11.03 -15.28 0.35
N VAL A 294 -12.22 -15.87 0.28
CA VAL A 294 -13.22 -15.83 1.37
C VAL A 294 -12.70 -16.56 2.61
N ALA A 295 -12.07 -17.73 2.45
CA ALA A 295 -11.49 -18.46 3.57
C ALA A 295 -10.33 -17.69 4.23
N VAL A 296 -9.47 -17.05 3.43
CA VAL A 296 -8.38 -16.20 3.94
C VAL A 296 -8.93 -14.98 4.66
N GLN A 297 -9.99 -14.33 4.14
CA GLN A 297 -10.67 -13.25 4.85
C GLN A 297 -11.21 -13.71 6.21
N PHE A 298 -11.90 -14.86 6.25
CA PHE A 298 -12.43 -15.43 7.49
C PHE A 298 -11.32 -15.74 8.50
N LEU A 299 -10.23 -16.37 8.05
CA LEU A 299 -9.06 -16.66 8.88
C LEU A 299 -8.36 -15.39 9.39
N LEU A 300 -8.22 -14.36 8.53
CA LEU A 300 -7.69 -13.07 8.94
C LEU A 300 -8.61 -12.39 9.96
N GLY A 301 -9.95 -12.54 9.83
CA GLY A 301 -10.88 -12.09 10.86
C GLY A 301 -10.62 -12.73 12.23
N ILE A 302 -10.37 -14.04 12.28
CA ILE A 302 -9.99 -14.72 13.55
C ILE A 302 -8.66 -14.16 14.08
N VAL A 303 -7.65 -14.06 13.23
CA VAL A 303 -6.31 -13.56 13.60
C VAL A 303 -6.34 -12.11 14.06
N CYS A 304 -7.17 -11.26 13.45
CA CYS A 304 -7.21 -9.83 13.71
C CYS A 304 -8.30 -9.42 14.70
N ILE A 305 -9.29 -10.25 15.03
CA ILE A 305 -10.28 -9.92 16.07
C ILE A 305 -9.97 -10.66 17.36
N ARG A 306 -9.68 -11.97 17.30
CA ARG A 306 -9.48 -12.79 18.51
C ARG A 306 -8.06 -12.81 19.02
N TRP A 307 -7.06 -12.73 18.14
CA TRP A 307 -5.66 -12.85 18.57
C TRP A 307 -5.04 -11.47 18.85
N ARG A 308 -4.85 -11.16 20.15
CA ARG A 308 -4.30 -9.87 20.62
C ARG A 308 -2.96 -9.51 19.97
N VAL A 309 -2.07 -10.48 19.78
CA VAL A 309 -0.78 -10.25 19.11
C VAL A 309 -1.00 -9.88 17.64
N GLY A 310 -1.94 -10.54 16.95
CA GLY A 310 -2.33 -10.21 15.59
C GLY A 310 -2.84 -8.78 15.46
N ARG A 311 -3.76 -8.35 16.34
CA ARG A 311 -4.26 -6.96 16.44
C ARG A 311 -3.12 -5.96 16.56
N ASN A 312 -2.24 -6.17 17.53
CA ASN A 312 -1.15 -5.24 17.82
C ASN A 312 -0.16 -5.12 16.65
N ILE A 313 0.09 -6.20 15.92
CA ILE A 313 0.97 -6.18 14.73
C ILE A 313 0.40 -5.25 13.65
N PHE A 314 -0.89 -5.41 13.32
CA PHE A 314 -1.49 -4.61 12.25
C PHE A 314 -1.72 -3.16 12.65
N ASN A 315 -2.10 -2.91 13.92
CA ASN A 315 -2.18 -1.55 14.47
C ASN A 315 -0.83 -0.85 14.31
N CYS A 316 0.24 -1.51 14.73
CA CYS A 316 1.58 -0.96 14.62
C CYS A 316 1.98 -0.61 13.18
N ILE A 317 1.72 -1.50 12.22
CA ILE A 317 2.04 -1.23 10.82
C ILE A 317 1.19 -0.06 10.28
N GLY A 318 -0.09 -0.01 10.64
CA GLY A 318 -1.00 1.07 10.29
C GLY A 318 -0.49 2.42 10.78
N ASP A 319 -0.11 2.51 12.06
CA ASP A 319 0.42 3.73 12.67
C ASP A 319 1.69 4.20 11.97
N LYS A 320 2.63 3.30 11.63
CA LYS A 320 3.84 3.67 10.88
C LYS A 320 3.55 4.20 9.47
N VAL A 321 2.56 3.63 8.78
CA VAL A 321 2.16 4.14 7.47
C VAL A 321 1.50 5.52 7.62
N ALA A 322 0.64 5.70 8.63
CA ALA A 322 0.03 6.99 8.91
C ALA A 322 1.08 8.07 9.24
N THR A 323 2.05 7.78 10.11
CA THR A 323 3.18 8.68 10.40
C THR A 323 4.00 9.00 9.15
N PHE A 324 4.24 8.01 8.29
CA PHE A 324 4.96 8.24 7.04
C PHE A 324 4.21 9.22 6.13
N LEU A 325 2.89 9.08 6.02
CA LEU A 325 2.07 9.96 5.18
C LEU A 325 1.89 11.35 5.82
N SER A 326 1.89 11.46 7.15
CA SER A 326 1.78 12.75 7.84
C SER A 326 3.00 13.66 7.66
N TYR A 327 4.13 13.15 7.19
CA TYR A 327 5.26 14.02 6.80
C TYR A 327 4.91 14.97 5.65
N ALA A 328 3.88 14.65 4.86
CA ALA A 328 3.35 15.57 3.86
C ALA A 328 2.79 16.86 4.50
N ASP A 329 2.34 16.82 5.75
CA ASP A 329 1.75 17.98 6.43
C ASP A 329 2.73 19.13 6.59
N ALA A 330 4.03 18.85 6.71
CA ALA A 330 5.06 19.90 6.73
C ALA A 330 5.07 20.69 5.42
N GLY A 331 4.91 20.01 4.28
CA GLY A 331 4.77 20.65 2.97
C GLY A 331 3.43 21.37 2.84
N ASN A 332 2.35 20.76 3.32
CA ASN A 332 1.00 21.34 3.26
C ASN A 332 0.92 22.65 4.05
N ARG A 333 1.44 22.68 5.28
CA ARG A 333 1.45 23.87 6.14
C ARG A 333 2.28 25.01 5.54
N PHE A 334 3.38 24.67 4.88
CA PHE A 334 4.21 25.65 4.20
C PHE A 334 3.51 26.27 2.98
N VAL A 335 2.84 25.46 2.15
CA VAL A 335 2.23 25.92 0.90
C VAL A 335 0.86 26.58 1.12
N PHE A 336 0.02 26.01 1.99
CA PHE A 336 -1.38 26.42 2.17
C PHE A 336 -1.61 27.20 3.47
N GLY A 337 -0.63 27.26 4.37
CA GLY A 337 -0.75 27.87 5.69
C GLY A 337 -1.23 26.91 6.77
N ASP A 338 -0.85 27.19 8.03
CA ASP A 338 -1.08 26.29 9.17
C ASP A 338 -2.57 26.20 9.56
N THR A 339 -3.34 27.28 9.41
CA THR A 339 -4.77 27.34 9.77
C THR A 339 -5.60 26.34 8.96
N ILE A 340 -5.50 26.39 7.63
CA ILE A 340 -6.28 25.54 6.72
C ILE A 340 -5.96 24.05 6.95
N VAL A 341 -4.69 23.74 7.21
CA VAL A 341 -4.24 22.36 7.46
C VAL A 341 -4.71 21.86 8.82
N THR A 342 -4.63 22.69 9.85
CA THR A 342 -5.06 22.33 11.21
C THR A 342 -6.58 22.14 11.31
N GLU A 343 -7.35 22.93 10.54
CA GLU A 343 -8.81 22.74 10.40
C GLU A 343 -9.19 21.45 9.66
N GLY A 344 -8.23 20.76 9.04
CA GLY A 344 -8.50 19.46 8.41
C GLY A 344 -9.22 19.56 7.07
N VAL A 345 -9.14 20.69 6.36
CA VAL A 345 -9.82 20.87 5.07
C VAL A 345 -9.30 19.86 4.05
N PHE A 346 -10.14 18.90 3.67
CA PHE A 346 -9.79 17.72 2.85
C PHE A 346 -8.91 18.04 1.63
N ALA A 347 -9.25 19.10 0.89
CA ALA A 347 -8.55 19.49 -0.34
C ALA A 347 -7.09 19.93 -0.11
N PHE A 348 -6.76 20.41 1.09
CA PHE A 348 -5.45 20.96 1.44
C PHE A 348 -4.67 20.09 2.43
N THR A 349 -5.32 19.10 3.04
CA THR A 349 -4.69 18.14 3.96
C THR A 349 -4.50 16.77 3.32
N ALA A 350 -5.58 16.16 2.84
CA ALA A 350 -5.57 14.78 2.36
C ALA A 350 -5.09 14.67 0.91
N LEU A 351 -5.58 15.52 0.00
CA LEU A 351 -5.20 15.43 -1.43
C LEU A 351 -3.71 15.68 -1.69
N PRO A 352 -3.05 16.65 -1.04
CA PRO A 352 -1.65 16.92 -1.29
C PRO A 352 -0.69 15.80 -0.86
N VAL A 353 -1.12 14.88 0.01
CA VAL A 353 -0.36 13.66 0.36
C VAL A 353 -0.02 12.85 -0.90
N ILE A 354 -0.85 12.92 -1.94
CA ILE A 354 -0.61 12.26 -3.24
C ILE A 354 0.67 12.79 -3.90
N PHE A 355 0.99 14.09 -3.76
CA PHE A 355 2.25 14.64 -4.30
C PHE A 355 3.46 14.00 -3.61
N PHE A 356 3.44 13.95 -2.27
CA PHE A 356 4.51 13.35 -1.48
C PHE A 356 4.64 11.85 -1.78
N PHE A 357 3.52 11.13 -1.84
CA PHE A 357 3.54 9.70 -2.12
C PHE A 357 4.03 9.40 -3.55
N SER A 358 3.58 10.15 -4.55
CA SER A 358 4.03 10.02 -5.94
C SER A 358 5.51 10.35 -6.11
N PHE A 359 6.01 11.36 -5.40
CA PHE A 359 7.43 11.69 -5.30
C PHE A 359 8.23 10.48 -4.81
N ILE A 360 7.83 9.87 -3.70
CA ILE A 360 8.55 8.72 -3.13
C ILE A 360 8.47 7.50 -4.05
N ILE A 361 7.30 7.19 -4.61
CA ILE A 361 7.15 6.05 -5.52
C ILE A 361 8.04 6.21 -6.76
N SER A 362 8.13 7.41 -7.33
CA SER A 362 8.97 7.67 -8.49
C SER A 362 10.46 7.51 -8.17
N VAL A 363 10.90 7.99 -7.00
CA VAL A 363 12.25 7.71 -6.47
C VAL A 363 12.48 6.20 -6.33
N LEU A 364 11.52 5.46 -5.76
CA LEU A 364 11.66 4.01 -5.58
C LEU A 364 11.70 3.24 -6.90
N TYR A 365 11.02 3.71 -7.95
CA TYR A 365 11.11 3.16 -9.31
C TYR A 365 12.47 3.43 -9.95
N TYR A 366 13.01 4.65 -9.79
CA TYR A 366 14.36 5.01 -10.24
C TYR A 366 15.43 4.16 -9.56
N LEU A 367 15.29 3.94 -8.25
CA LEU A 367 16.18 3.09 -7.46
C LEU A 367 15.97 1.58 -7.74
N ASN A 368 15.06 1.18 -8.63
CA ASN A 368 14.72 -0.22 -8.86
C ASN A 368 14.17 -0.99 -7.63
N ALA A 369 13.74 -0.28 -6.58
CA ALA A 369 13.22 -0.88 -5.36
C ALA A 369 11.78 -1.39 -5.56
N MET A 370 10.95 -0.65 -6.32
CA MET A 370 9.56 -1.02 -6.59
C MET A 370 9.43 -2.34 -7.35
N GLN A 371 10.35 -2.63 -8.25
CA GLN A 371 10.40 -3.85 -9.05
C GLN A 371 10.59 -5.06 -8.15
N ILE A 372 11.38 -4.94 -7.09
CA ILE A 372 11.56 -6.00 -6.09
C ILE A 372 10.28 -6.19 -5.29
N VAL A 373 9.66 -5.09 -4.85
CA VAL A 373 8.39 -5.10 -4.11
C VAL A 373 7.33 -5.84 -4.92
N ILE A 374 7.13 -5.43 -6.17
CA ILE A 374 6.14 -5.96 -7.10
C ILE A 374 6.38 -7.45 -7.36
N MET A 375 7.63 -7.85 -7.66
CA MET A 375 7.92 -9.26 -7.94
C MET A 375 7.78 -10.17 -6.72
N LYS A 376 8.19 -9.70 -5.53
CA LYS A 376 8.15 -10.53 -4.31
C LYS A 376 6.75 -10.65 -3.76
N LEU A 377 6.05 -9.52 -3.62
CA LEU A 377 4.70 -9.51 -3.10
C LEU A 377 3.72 -10.13 -4.11
N GLY A 378 3.88 -9.80 -5.39
CA GLY A 378 3.15 -10.43 -6.48
C GLY A 378 3.29 -11.94 -6.49
N TRP A 379 4.51 -12.47 -6.33
CA TRP A 379 4.73 -13.92 -6.26
C TRP A 379 4.04 -14.59 -5.06
N ILE A 380 4.08 -13.97 -3.87
CA ILE A 380 3.43 -14.51 -2.67
C ILE A 380 1.91 -14.56 -2.89
N LEU A 381 1.32 -13.45 -3.33
CA LEU A 381 -0.12 -13.31 -3.47
C LEU A 381 -0.67 -14.13 -4.65
N GLN A 382 0.04 -14.18 -5.78
CA GLN A 382 -0.31 -15.05 -6.90
C GLN A 382 -0.26 -16.53 -6.50
N LYS A 383 0.66 -16.94 -5.61
CA LYS A 383 0.67 -18.32 -5.10
C LYS A 383 -0.53 -18.64 -4.20
N LEU A 384 -1.04 -17.64 -3.48
CA LEU A 384 -2.18 -17.77 -2.59
C LEU A 384 -3.51 -17.76 -3.36
N LEU A 385 -3.72 -16.74 -4.19
CA LEU A 385 -5.02 -16.39 -4.78
C LEU A 385 -5.11 -16.66 -6.30
N ASP A 386 -4.00 -17.00 -6.96
CA ASP A 386 -3.93 -17.23 -8.42
C ASP A 386 -4.37 -16.00 -9.26
N THR A 387 -4.19 -14.82 -8.68
CA THR A 387 -4.41 -13.49 -9.27
C THR A 387 -3.13 -12.93 -9.91
N THR A 388 -3.26 -11.89 -10.72
CA THR A 388 -2.12 -11.25 -11.40
C THR A 388 -1.32 -10.38 -10.45
N VAL A 389 -0.08 -10.02 -10.83
CA VAL A 389 0.83 -9.31 -9.92
C VAL A 389 0.31 -7.91 -9.59
N CYS A 390 -0.18 -7.19 -10.60
CA CYS A 390 -0.65 -5.82 -10.42
C CYS A 390 -1.87 -5.73 -9.50
N GLU A 391 -2.92 -6.53 -9.74
CA GLU A 391 -4.12 -6.51 -8.89
C GLU A 391 -3.81 -6.97 -7.45
N SER A 392 -2.90 -7.93 -7.30
CA SER A 392 -2.51 -8.44 -5.98
C SER A 392 -1.71 -7.43 -5.17
N VAL A 393 -0.69 -6.81 -5.79
CA VAL A 393 0.13 -5.79 -5.14
C VAL A 393 -0.72 -4.58 -4.78
N ASN A 394 -1.64 -4.18 -5.67
CA ASN A 394 -2.61 -3.13 -5.38
C ASN A 394 -3.51 -3.52 -4.19
N ALA A 395 -4.09 -4.71 -4.17
CA ALA A 395 -4.94 -5.12 -3.05
C ALA A 395 -4.20 -5.16 -1.71
N ALA A 396 -2.94 -5.58 -1.69
CA ALA A 396 -2.13 -5.55 -0.48
C ALA A 396 -1.71 -4.14 -0.06
N ALA A 397 -1.46 -3.23 -1.01
CA ALA A 397 -1.15 -1.84 -0.73
C ALA A 397 -2.38 -1.08 -0.18
N ASN A 398 -3.59 -1.38 -0.67
CA ASN A 398 -4.86 -0.82 -0.21
C ASN A 398 -5.21 -1.16 1.25
N ILE A 399 -4.49 -2.08 1.90
CA ILE A 399 -4.63 -2.33 3.34
C ILE A 399 -4.25 -1.08 4.15
N PHE A 400 -3.27 -0.31 3.67
CA PHE A 400 -2.71 0.84 4.39
C PHE A 400 -2.82 2.15 3.62
N LEU A 401 -2.82 2.08 2.29
CA LEU A 401 -2.90 3.23 1.39
C LEU A 401 -4.30 3.45 0.88
N GLY A 402 -4.61 4.69 0.52
CA GLY A 402 -5.90 5.06 -0.05
C GLY A 402 -6.09 4.59 -1.48
N MET A 403 -7.35 4.57 -1.91
CA MET A 403 -7.77 4.19 -3.28
C MET A 403 -7.12 5.02 -4.40
N SER A 404 -6.71 6.26 -4.13
CA SER A 404 -6.03 7.14 -5.09
C SER A 404 -4.52 6.96 -5.10
N GLU A 405 -3.94 6.59 -3.96
CA GLU A 405 -2.49 6.38 -3.77
C GLU A 405 -2.06 5.01 -4.28
N CYS A 406 -2.88 3.99 -4.04
CA CYS A 406 -2.53 2.61 -4.31
C CYS A 406 -2.23 2.33 -5.79
N PRO A 407 -2.99 2.85 -6.78
CA PRO A 407 -2.65 2.64 -8.19
C PRO A 407 -1.30 3.25 -8.59
N LEU A 408 -0.76 4.25 -7.86
CA LEU A 408 0.57 4.81 -8.13
C LEU A 408 1.67 3.75 -8.02
N VAL A 409 1.50 2.78 -7.11
CA VAL A 409 2.42 1.65 -6.91
C VAL A 409 2.61 0.85 -8.20
N ILE A 410 1.58 0.78 -9.04
CA ILE A 410 1.55 0.00 -10.29
C ILE A 410 1.34 0.87 -11.53
N ARG A 411 1.52 2.20 -11.42
CA ARG A 411 1.23 3.18 -12.48
C ARG A 411 1.73 2.78 -13.88
N PRO A 412 2.97 2.30 -14.07
CA PRO A 412 3.47 1.95 -15.41
C PRO A 412 2.69 0.83 -16.12
N TYR A 413 1.93 0.03 -15.36
CA TYR A 413 1.24 -1.15 -15.85
C TYR A 413 -0.25 -0.91 -16.11
N ILE A 414 -0.85 0.18 -15.60
CA ILE A 414 -2.30 0.42 -15.67
C ILE A 414 -2.81 0.41 -17.11
N SER A 415 -2.03 0.94 -18.05
CA SER A 415 -2.38 0.96 -19.47
C SER A 415 -2.47 -0.42 -20.13
N GLN A 416 -1.90 -1.45 -19.50
CA GLN A 416 -1.82 -2.82 -20.02
C GLN A 416 -2.80 -3.79 -19.33
N LEU A 417 -3.57 -3.30 -18.37
CA LEU A 417 -4.49 -4.12 -17.59
C LEU A 417 -5.74 -4.50 -18.38
N THR A 418 -6.25 -5.69 -18.10
CA THR A 418 -7.54 -6.17 -18.62
C THR A 418 -8.70 -5.50 -17.88
N ALA A 419 -9.92 -5.66 -18.39
CA ALA A 419 -11.13 -5.21 -17.72
C ALA A 419 -11.23 -5.75 -16.28
N SER A 420 -10.99 -7.06 -16.11
CA SER A 420 -11.11 -7.75 -14.81
C SER A 420 -10.05 -7.28 -13.82
N GLU A 421 -8.83 -6.99 -14.27
CA GLU A 421 -7.77 -6.41 -13.43
C GLU A 421 -8.11 -4.99 -12.97
N ILE A 422 -8.59 -4.12 -13.87
CA ILE A 422 -9.03 -2.76 -13.52
C ILE A 422 -10.19 -2.81 -12.52
N HIS A 423 -11.18 -3.67 -12.77
CA HIS A 423 -12.28 -3.88 -11.83
C HIS A 423 -11.78 -4.35 -10.46
N SER A 424 -10.79 -5.25 -10.40
CA SER A 424 -10.22 -5.74 -9.14
C SER A 424 -9.50 -4.63 -8.35
N ILE A 425 -8.75 -3.77 -9.05
CA ILE A 425 -8.11 -2.57 -8.46
C ILE A 425 -9.19 -1.63 -7.90
N MET A 426 -10.25 -1.40 -8.67
CA MET A 426 -11.33 -0.50 -8.24
C MET A 426 -12.12 -1.05 -7.05
N VAL A 427 -12.52 -2.33 -7.09
CA VAL A 427 -13.20 -3.01 -5.98
C VAL A 427 -12.35 -2.95 -4.72
N SER A 428 -11.04 -3.22 -4.85
CA SER A 428 -10.14 -3.14 -3.70
C SER A 428 -10.06 -1.74 -3.11
N GLY A 429 -10.00 -0.69 -3.94
CA GLY A 429 -9.97 0.69 -3.45
C GLY A 429 -11.28 1.11 -2.76
N PHE A 430 -12.43 0.67 -3.27
CA PHE A 430 -13.73 0.95 -2.63
C PHE A 430 -13.97 0.15 -1.35
N ALA A 431 -13.31 -1.00 -1.21
CA ALA A 431 -13.47 -1.91 -0.09
C ALA A 431 -12.58 -1.59 1.12
N THR A 432 -11.66 -0.63 1.00
CA THR A 432 -10.71 -0.26 2.06
C THR A 432 -10.75 1.23 2.35
N VAL A 433 -10.10 1.63 3.45
CA VAL A 433 -9.88 3.02 3.83
C VAL A 433 -8.38 3.33 3.87
N SER A 434 -8.02 4.61 3.75
CA SER A 434 -6.63 5.06 3.84
C SER A 434 -6.19 5.26 5.28
N GLY A 435 -4.91 5.01 5.57
CA GLY A 435 -4.29 5.41 6.83
C GLY A 435 -4.34 6.93 7.06
N THR A 436 -4.38 7.75 6.01
CA THR A 436 -4.42 9.23 6.13
C THR A 436 -5.69 9.75 6.79
N VAL A 437 -6.82 9.10 6.53
CA VAL A 437 -8.13 9.49 7.03
C VAL A 437 -8.53 8.73 8.30
N LEU A 438 -7.75 7.70 8.66
CA LEU A 438 -7.98 6.86 9.83
C LEU A 438 -8.15 7.71 11.09
N ALA A 439 -7.24 8.68 11.31
CA ALA A 439 -7.25 9.56 12.47
C ALA A 439 -8.55 10.37 12.61
N ALA A 440 -9.19 10.74 11.50
CA ALA A 440 -10.48 11.44 11.55
C ALA A 440 -11.60 10.52 12.05
N TYR A 441 -11.64 9.27 11.61
CA TYR A 441 -12.63 8.29 12.07
C TYR A 441 -12.46 7.96 13.57
N LEU A 442 -11.22 7.92 14.07
CA LEU A 442 -10.95 7.74 15.50
C LEU A 442 -11.51 8.89 16.34
N LYS A 443 -11.43 10.13 15.84
CA LYS A 443 -12.03 11.30 16.52
C LYS A 443 -13.55 11.19 16.63
N PHE A 444 -14.20 10.51 15.69
CA PHE A 444 -15.64 10.21 15.76
C PHE A 444 -15.98 9.03 16.68
N GLY A 445 -14.99 8.38 17.30
CA GLY A 445 -15.20 7.24 18.21
C GLY A 445 -15.13 5.87 17.53
N ALA A 446 -14.67 5.79 16.28
CA ALA A 446 -14.42 4.50 15.65
C ALA A 446 -13.19 3.81 16.26
N SER A 447 -13.26 2.48 16.43
CA SER A 447 -12.13 1.70 16.95
C SER A 447 -11.04 1.51 15.89
N ALA A 448 -9.81 1.93 16.19
CA ALA A 448 -8.65 1.73 15.32
C ALA A 448 -8.43 0.25 14.97
N ALA A 449 -8.62 -0.62 15.96
CA ALA A 449 -8.50 -2.06 15.77
C ALA A 449 -9.51 -2.59 14.75
N HIS A 450 -10.77 -2.12 14.80
CA HIS A 450 -11.80 -2.53 13.84
C HIS A 450 -11.50 -2.02 12.43
N LEU A 451 -11.08 -0.77 12.29
CA LEU A 451 -10.79 -0.16 10.99
C LEU A 451 -9.62 -0.85 10.29
N ILE A 452 -8.52 -1.07 11.01
CA ILE A 452 -7.34 -1.75 10.46
C ILE A 452 -7.66 -3.20 10.12
N THR A 453 -8.41 -3.89 10.99
CA THR A 453 -8.85 -5.26 10.73
C THR A 453 -9.75 -5.37 9.50
N ALA A 454 -10.69 -4.43 9.33
CA ALA A 454 -11.55 -4.37 8.16
C ALA A 454 -10.74 -4.22 6.86
N SER A 455 -9.76 -3.32 6.82
CA SER A 455 -8.87 -3.13 5.66
C SER A 455 -8.03 -4.38 5.35
N VAL A 456 -7.49 -5.06 6.37
CA VAL A 456 -6.73 -6.31 6.20
C VAL A 456 -7.61 -7.43 5.63
N MET A 457 -8.83 -7.57 6.14
CA MET A 457 -9.82 -8.56 5.68
C MET A 457 -10.28 -8.26 4.23
N ALA A 458 -10.44 -7.00 3.87
CA ALA A 458 -10.93 -6.58 2.57
C ALA A 458 -9.97 -6.89 1.41
N ALA A 459 -8.65 -6.98 1.64
CA ALA A 459 -7.69 -7.27 0.57
C ALA A 459 -7.91 -8.63 -0.15
N PRO A 460 -7.93 -9.79 0.52
CA PRO A 460 -8.23 -11.06 -0.15
C PRO A 460 -9.69 -11.16 -0.61
N ALA A 461 -10.62 -10.52 0.12
CA ALA A 461 -12.04 -10.53 -0.19
C ALA A 461 -12.37 -9.76 -1.47
N SER A 462 -11.76 -8.59 -1.66
CA SER A 462 -11.90 -7.77 -2.85
C SER A 462 -11.39 -8.51 -4.09
N LEU A 463 -10.27 -9.21 -4.00
CA LEU A 463 -9.76 -10.07 -5.08
C LEU A 463 -10.71 -11.24 -5.38
N ALA A 464 -11.24 -11.93 -4.36
CA ALA A 464 -12.19 -13.02 -4.57
C ALA A 464 -13.51 -12.55 -5.21
N LEU A 465 -14.14 -11.52 -4.63
CA LEU A 465 -15.44 -11.04 -5.09
C LEU A 465 -15.34 -10.30 -6.42
N SER A 466 -14.28 -9.53 -6.66
CA SER A 466 -14.08 -8.92 -7.98
C SER A 466 -14.01 -9.98 -9.10
N LYS A 467 -13.32 -11.09 -8.87
CA LYS A 467 -13.24 -12.22 -9.82
C LYS A 467 -14.50 -13.07 -9.88
N LEU A 468 -15.40 -12.98 -8.90
CA LEU A 468 -16.72 -13.60 -8.97
C LEU A 468 -17.66 -12.78 -9.87
N TYR A 469 -17.75 -11.48 -9.62
CA TYR A 469 -18.64 -10.57 -10.35
C TYR A 469 -18.12 -10.21 -11.75
N MET A 470 -16.80 -10.19 -11.94
CA MET A 470 -16.18 -9.98 -13.25
C MET A 470 -14.92 -10.84 -13.41
N PRO A 471 -15.08 -12.13 -13.78
CA PRO A 471 -13.97 -13.07 -13.94
C PRO A 471 -12.98 -12.66 -15.03
N GLU A 472 -11.76 -13.17 -14.93
CA GLU A 472 -10.71 -12.95 -15.94
C GLU A 472 -10.98 -13.79 -17.19
N THR A 473 -11.22 -13.12 -18.32
CA THR A 473 -11.52 -13.75 -19.61
C THR A 473 -10.41 -13.55 -20.64
N GLU A 474 -9.54 -12.57 -20.40
CA GLU A 474 -8.45 -12.18 -21.30
C GLU A 474 -7.09 -12.71 -20.80
N GLU A 475 -6.11 -12.77 -21.71
CA GLU A 475 -4.74 -13.10 -21.31
C GLU A 475 -4.05 -11.86 -20.71
N SER A 476 -3.90 -11.86 -19.38
CA SER A 476 -3.18 -10.80 -18.69
C SER A 476 -1.68 -10.75 -19.04
N LYS A 477 -1.21 -9.54 -19.34
CA LYS A 477 0.20 -9.19 -19.56
C LYS A 477 0.99 -8.98 -18.25
N THR A 478 0.32 -8.99 -17.10
CA THR A 478 0.90 -8.65 -15.79
C THR A 478 0.99 -9.84 -14.83
N LYS A 479 0.92 -11.07 -15.33
CA LYS A 479 1.26 -12.29 -14.57
C LYS A 479 2.74 -12.29 -14.18
N SER A 480 3.12 -12.95 -13.08
CA SER A 480 4.51 -13.02 -12.62
C SER A 480 5.51 -13.46 -13.68
N ASP A 481 5.07 -14.31 -14.59
CA ASP A 481 5.94 -14.96 -15.56
C ASP A 481 6.14 -14.09 -16.81
N ASN A 482 5.24 -13.13 -17.07
CA ASN A 482 5.20 -12.32 -18.28
C ASN A 482 5.34 -10.81 -18.03
N ILE A 483 5.29 -10.36 -16.78
CA ILE A 483 5.36 -8.93 -16.43
C ILE A 483 6.74 -8.34 -16.79
N ARG A 484 6.72 -7.29 -17.61
CA ARG A 484 7.92 -6.56 -18.00
C ARG A 484 8.24 -5.48 -16.99
N LEU A 485 9.32 -5.64 -16.23
CA LEU A 485 9.70 -4.67 -15.21
C LEU A 485 9.97 -3.29 -15.82
N ALA A 486 9.06 -2.35 -15.57
CA ALA A 486 9.23 -0.95 -15.91
C ALA A 486 10.46 -0.40 -15.19
N LYS A 487 11.30 0.33 -15.93
CA LYS A 487 12.42 1.10 -15.37
C LYS A 487 12.08 2.57 -15.50
N SER A 488 12.55 3.38 -14.56
CA SER A 488 12.49 4.83 -14.71
C SER A 488 13.38 5.25 -15.88
N GLU A 489 12.88 6.22 -16.65
CA GLU A 489 13.58 6.88 -17.75
C GLU A 489 14.24 8.19 -17.28
N ASP A 490 14.05 8.56 -16.01
CA ASP A 490 14.58 9.79 -15.43
C ASP A 490 16.11 9.76 -15.35
N THR A 491 16.73 10.94 -15.39
CA THR A 491 18.20 11.06 -15.46
C THR A 491 18.90 10.99 -14.11
N SER A 492 18.19 11.37 -13.04
CA SER A 492 18.71 11.41 -11.68
C SER A 492 17.63 11.10 -10.65
N VAL A 493 18.01 10.83 -9.41
CA VAL A 493 17.05 10.63 -8.30
C VAL A 493 16.20 11.88 -8.10
N LEU A 494 16.80 13.07 -8.16
CA LEU A 494 16.10 14.32 -7.95
C LEU A 494 15.12 14.61 -9.10
N ASP A 495 15.54 14.32 -10.34
CA ASP A 495 14.70 14.41 -11.53
C ASP A 495 13.49 13.47 -11.42
N ALA A 496 13.71 12.20 -11.06
CA ALA A 496 12.62 11.24 -10.80
C ALA A 496 11.67 11.72 -9.70
N ALA A 497 12.19 12.35 -8.66
CA ALA A 497 11.40 12.85 -7.55
C ALA A 497 10.52 14.05 -7.97
N ALA A 498 11.11 15.03 -8.68
CA ALA A 498 10.41 16.19 -9.22
C ALA A 498 9.34 15.78 -10.25
N ASN A 499 9.69 14.88 -11.17
CA ASN A 499 8.74 14.32 -12.14
C ASN A 499 7.62 13.54 -11.42
N GLY A 500 7.94 12.82 -10.34
CA GLY A 500 6.97 12.15 -9.50
C GLY A 500 5.92 13.10 -8.93
N ALA A 501 6.35 14.23 -8.36
CA ALA A 501 5.45 15.26 -7.85
C ALA A 501 4.61 15.88 -8.98
N ASN A 502 5.22 16.30 -10.09
CA ASN A 502 4.51 16.92 -11.22
C ASN A 502 3.48 15.98 -11.85
N ASN A 503 3.80 14.70 -11.94
CA ASN A 503 2.89 13.68 -12.45
C ASN A 503 1.63 13.47 -11.60
N ALA A 504 1.64 13.86 -10.33
CA ALA A 504 0.48 13.80 -9.46
C ALA A 504 -0.51 14.95 -9.70
N LEU A 505 -0.09 16.04 -10.36
CA LEU A 505 -0.96 17.19 -10.64
C LEU A 505 -2.27 16.82 -11.38
N PRO A 506 -2.24 16.13 -12.54
CA PRO A 506 -3.48 15.75 -13.22
C PRO A 506 -4.33 14.78 -12.41
N ILE A 507 -3.72 13.98 -11.53
CA ILE A 507 -4.43 13.06 -10.62
C ILE A 507 -5.22 13.89 -9.59
N VAL A 508 -4.55 14.80 -8.88
CA VAL A 508 -5.17 15.66 -7.86
C VAL A 508 -6.26 16.55 -8.49
N LEU A 509 -5.99 17.19 -9.62
CA LEU A 509 -6.99 17.99 -10.33
C LEU A 509 -8.19 17.16 -10.80
N GLY A 510 -7.95 15.95 -11.30
CA GLY A 510 -9.00 15.01 -11.67
C GLY A 510 -9.86 14.60 -10.48
N ILE A 511 -9.26 14.45 -9.30
CA ILE A 511 -9.98 14.15 -8.05
C ILE A 511 -10.87 15.32 -7.64
N VAL A 512 -10.32 16.54 -7.57
CA VAL A 512 -11.08 17.75 -7.19
C VAL A 512 -12.27 17.97 -8.12
N ALA A 513 -12.04 17.93 -9.44
CA ALA A 513 -13.08 18.18 -10.43
C ALA A 513 -14.23 17.18 -10.32
N ASN A 514 -13.92 15.88 -10.19
CA ASN A 514 -14.95 14.85 -10.07
C ASN A 514 -15.67 14.90 -8.70
N LEU A 515 -14.96 15.19 -7.61
CA LEU A 515 -15.58 15.27 -6.29
C LEU A 515 -16.63 16.39 -6.22
N VAL A 516 -16.28 17.60 -6.69
CA VAL A 516 -17.21 18.73 -6.74
C VAL A 516 -18.44 18.40 -7.57
N ALA A 517 -18.26 17.76 -8.74
CA ALA A 517 -19.36 17.39 -9.63
C ALA A 517 -20.28 16.33 -8.99
N PHE A 518 -19.72 15.22 -8.48
CA PHE A 518 -20.52 14.13 -7.92
C PHE A 518 -21.23 14.53 -6.62
N LEU A 519 -20.55 15.24 -5.72
CA LEU A 519 -21.16 15.68 -4.47
C LEU A 519 -22.28 16.70 -4.72
N GLY A 520 -22.05 17.67 -5.60
CA GLY A 520 -23.08 18.64 -6.01
C GLY A 520 -24.30 17.95 -6.64
N PHE A 521 -24.07 16.93 -7.48
CA PHE A 521 -25.14 16.15 -8.09
C PHE A 521 -25.97 15.35 -7.08
N ILE A 522 -25.33 14.71 -6.10
CA ILE A 522 -26.05 13.97 -5.04
C ILE A 522 -26.88 14.93 -4.17
N THR A 523 -26.33 16.08 -3.77
CA THR A 523 -27.08 17.09 -3.01
C THR A 523 -28.30 17.61 -3.80
N PHE A 524 -28.15 17.80 -5.12
CA PHE A 524 -29.28 18.13 -5.99
C PHE A 524 -30.35 17.02 -6.00
N LEU A 525 -29.97 15.74 -6.07
CA LEU A 525 -30.92 14.63 -5.99
C LEU A 525 -31.63 14.56 -4.63
N ASN A 526 -30.93 14.80 -3.52
CA ASN A 526 -31.54 14.86 -2.19
C ASN A 526 -32.62 15.95 -2.13
N ALA A 527 -32.32 17.15 -2.64
CA ALA A 527 -33.26 18.27 -2.68
C ALA A 527 -34.47 17.97 -3.58
N LEU A 528 -34.25 17.34 -4.74
CA LEU A 528 -35.31 16.96 -5.67
C LEU A 528 -36.27 15.93 -5.03
N VAL A 529 -35.74 14.91 -4.37
CA VAL A 529 -36.56 13.88 -3.70
C VAL A 529 -37.33 14.48 -2.53
N SER A 530 -36.69 15.36 -1.75
CA SER A 530 -37.33 16.10 -0.66
C SER A 530 -38.50 16.96 -1.16
N TRP A 531 -38.32 17.66 -2.28
CA TRP A 531 -39.40 18.42 -2.91
C TRP A 531 -40.55 17.53 -3.41
N LEU A 532 -40.25 16.38 -4.01
CA LEU A 532 -41.27 15.42 -4.44
C LEU A 532 -42.02 14.80 -3.24
N GLY A 533 -41.33 14.51 -2.15
CA GLY A 533 -41.93 14.01 -0.91
C GLY A 533 -42.90 15.02 -0.30
N PHE A 534 -42.49 16.29 -0.27
CA PHE A 534 -43.35 17.39 0.17
C PHE A 534 -44.65 17.49 -0.64
N LEU A 535 -44.60 17.29 -1.97
CA LEU A 535 -45.80 17.33 -2.84
C LEU A 535 -46.84 16.25 -2.51
N VAL A 536 -46.43 15.11 -1.92
CA VAL A 536 -47.34 14.02 -1.53
C VAL A 536 -47.67 14.04 -0.03
N GLY A 537 -47.35 15.14 0.68
CA GLY A 537 -47.61 15.30 2.11
C GLY A 537 -46.67 14.49 3.01
N LEU A 538 -45.52 14.05 2.47
CA LEU A 538 -44.50 13.34 3.22
C LEU A 538 -43.34 14.28 3.53
N ASP A 539 -43.41 14.90 4.71
CA ASP A 539 -42.32 15.73 5.22
C ASP A 539 -41.13 14.83 5.62
N GLN A 540 -39.90 15.31 5.40
CA GLN A 540 -38.65 14.66 5.82
C GLN A 540 -38.25 13.37 5.06
N ILE A 541 -38.82 13.11 3.88
CA ILE A 541 -38.29 12.07 2.99
C ILE A 541 -37.21 12.67 2.09
N ASP A 542 -35.96 12.31 2.35
CA ASP A 542 -34.86 12.54 1.42
C ASP A 542 -34.40 11.22 0.77
N PHE A 543 -33.46 11.33 -0.16
CA PHE A 543 -32.90 10.18 -0.87
C PHE A 543 -32.21 9.19 0.11
N GLU A 544 -31.60 9.70 1.18
CA GLU A 544 -30.96 8.89 2.22
C GLU A 544 -31.98 8.02 2.97
N TRP A 545 -33.12 8.60 3.35
CA TRP A 545 -34.18 7.89 4.04
C TRP A 545 -34.70 6.71 3.20
N VAL A 546 -34.92 6.91 1.90
CA VAL A 546 -35.39 5.83 0.99
C VAL A 546 -34.40 4.66 0.98
N PHE A 547 -33.11 4.94 0.81
CA PHE A 547 -32.08 3.90 0.81
C PHE A 547 -31.89 3.27 2.19
N SER A 548 -32.05 4.02 3.28
CA SER A 548 -31.98 3.48 4.63
C SER A 548 -33.01 2.38 4.83
N LYS A 549 -34.26 2.56 4.38
CA LYS A 549 -35.30 1.54 4.47
C LYS A 549 -35.00 0.34 3.57
N LEU A 550 -34.43 0.56 2.38
CA LEU A 550 -34.00 -0.51 1.47
C LEU A 550 -32.84 -1.34 2.04
N PHE A 551 -32.00 -0.74 2.88
CA PHE A 551 -30.86 -1.42 3.50
C PHE A 551 -31.16 -2.11 4.84
N ILE A 552 -32.40 -2.05 5.35
CA ILE A 552 -32.79 -2.80 6.57
C ILE A 552 -32.55 -4.32 6.41
N PRO A 553 -33.00 -4.98 5.33
CA PRO A 553 -32.73 -6.41 5.13
C PRO A 553 -31.23 -6.70 5.03
N LEU A 554 -30.48 -5.77 4.42
CA LEU A 554 -29.02 -5.86 4.30
C LEU A 554 -28.34 -5.79 5.67
N ALA A 555 -28.76 -4.86 6.53
CA ALA A 555 -28.28 -4.76 7.91
C ALA A 555 -28.54 -6.05 8.69
N TRP A 556 -29.75 -6.60 8.55
CA TRP A 556 -30.13 -7.83 9.25
C TRP A 556 -29.30 -9.04 8.82
N ILE A 557 -29.09 -9.27 7.51
CA ILE A 557 -28.27 -10.42 7.06
C ILE A 557 -26.79 -10.31 7.43
N MET A 558 -26.28 -9.11 7.75
CA MET A 558 -24.95 -8.93 8.33
C MET A 558 -24.88 -9.37 9.81
N GLY A 559 -26.01 -9.73 10.43
CA GLY A 559 -26.08 -10.23 11.80
C GLY A 559 -26.43 -9.17 12.85
N VAL A 560 -26.93 -8.00 12.42
CA VAL A 560 -27.41 -6.94 13.30
C VAL A 560 -28.75 -7.35 13.95
N PRO A 561 -28.93 -7.18 15.26
CA PRO A 561 -30.23 -7.35 15.92
C PRO A 561 -31.31 -6.48 15.28
N TRP A 562 -32.55 -6.99 15.18
CA TRP A 562 -33.64 -6.29 14.49
C TRP A 562 -33.88 -4.86 15.02
N LYS A 563 -33.76 -4.66 16.34
CA LYS A 563 -33.94 -3.34 17.00
C LYS A 563 -32.97 -2.26 16.48
N ASP A 564 -31.76 -2.65 16.09
CA ASP A 564 -30.70 -1.73 15.66
C ASP A 564 -30.59 -1.64 14.14
N CYS A 565 -31.35 -2.47 13.40
CA CYS A 565 -31.26 -2.55 11.94
C CYS A 565 -31.61 -1.22 11.27
N ASP A 566 -32.54 -0.43 11.82
CA ASP A 566 -32.89 0.88 11.25
C ASP A 566 -31.72 1.87 11.35
N ILE A 567 -31.08 1.93 12.52
CA ILE A 567 -29.91 2.79 12.77
C ILE A 567 -28.74 2.37 11.88
N VAL A 568 -28.40 1.08 11.86
CA VAL A 568 -27.29 0.58 11.05
C VAL A 568 -27.57 0.78 9.55
N ALA A 569 -28.80 0.54 9.10
CA ALA A 569 -29.16 0.77 7.70
C ALA A 569 -29.08 2.25 7.31
N LYS A 570 -29.45 3.17 8.21
CA LYS A 570 -29.27 4.62 8.01
C LYS A 570 -27.81 5.01 7.89
N VAL A 571 -26.94 4.46 8.73
CA VAL A 571 -25.48 4.70 8.67
C VAL A 571 -24.88 4.13 7.38
N VAL A 572 -25.27 2.93 6.97
CA VAL A 572 -24.84 2.31 5.69
C VAL A 572 -25.35 3.11 4.48
N ALA A 573 -26.59 3.61 4.52
CA ALA A 573 -27.14 4.46 3.47
C ALA A 573 -26.39 5.79 3.37
N THR A 574 -26.12 6.43 4.51
CA THR A 574 -25.32 7.67 4.59
C THR A 574 -23.97 7.47 3.91
N LYS A 575 -23.27 6.37 4.22
CA LYS A 575 -22.00 6.02 3.58
C LYS A 575 -22.13 5.83 2.07
N THR A 576 -23.17 5.13 1.64
CA THR A 576 -23.36 4.74 0.24
C THR A 576 -23.80 5.90 -0.65
N ILE A 577 -24.44 6.94 -0.09
CA ILE A 577 -24.94 8.09 -0.84
C ILE A 577 -23.99 9.29 -0.72
N ILE A 578 -23.60 9.63 0.51
CA ILE A 578 -22.74 10.80 0.78
C ILE A 578 -21.28 10.37 0.79
N ASN A 579 -20.82 9.86 1.94
CA ASN A 579 -19.47 9.37 2.19
C ASN A 579 -19.39 8.73 3.59
N GLU A 580 -18.29 8.05 3.83
CA GLU A 580 -17.99 7.37 5.09
C GLU A 580 -17.68 8.32 6.26
N PHE A 581 -17.19 9.55 6.01
CA PHE A 581 -16.92 10.52 7.08
C PHE A 581 -18.20 10.90 7.84
N VAL A 582 -19.25 11.30 7.11
CA VAL A 582 -20.54 11.66 7.70
C VAL A 582 -21.19 10.43 8.35
N ALA A 583 -20.98 9.24 7.77
CA ALA A 583 -21.46 8.00 8.36
C ALA A 583 -20.79 7.67 9.70
N TYR A 584 -19.46 7.86 9.81
CA TYR A 584 -18.72 7.67 11.07
C TYR A 584 -19.09 8.70 12.13
N GLU A 585 -19.27 9.96 11.75
CA GLU A 585 -19.74 11.01 12.67
C GLU A 585 -21.10 10.63 13.28
N ARG A 586 -22.09 10.31 12.45
CA ARG A 586 -23.43 9.87 12.91
C ARG A 586 -23.36 8.59 13.75
N LEU A 587 -22.53 7.62 13.36
CA LEU A 587 -22.33 6.40 14.16
C LEU A 587 -21.74 6.73 15.54
N GLY A 588 -20.78 7.65 15.60
CA GLY A 588 -20.20 8.17 16.84
C GLY A 588 -21.24 8.80 17.77
N GLU A 589 -22.16 9.60 17.22
CA GLU A 589 -23.28 10.17 17.97
C GLU A 589 -24.21 9.08 18.54
N TYR A 590 -24.55 8.06 17.75
CA TYR A 590 -25.36 6.94 18.22
C TYR A 590 -24.68 6.15 19.35
N ILE A 591 -23.36 5.92 19.24
CA ILE A 591 -22.55 5.27 20.29
C ILE A 591 -22.54 6.13 21.56
N LYS A 592 -22.27 7.43 21.43
CA LYS A 592 -22.21 8.37 22.56
C LYS A 592 -23.54 8.49 23.30
N ASN A 593 -24.65 8.46 22.56
CA ASN A 593 -26.00 8.53 23.12
C ASN A 593 -26.55 7.18 23.58
N GLN A 594 -25.75 6.10 23.53
CA GLN A 594 -26.16 4.72 23.86
C GLN A 594 -27.42 4.28 23.10
N ALA A 595 -27.59 4.76 21.86
CA ALA A 595 -28.73 4.46 21.01
C ALA A 595 -28.56 3.16 20.20
N ILE A 596 -27.37 2.55 20.25
CA ILE A 596 -27.00 1.34 19.51
C ILE A 596 -26.17 0.42 20.41
N ASP A 597 -26.38 -0.90 20.31
CA ASP A 597 -25.58 -1.87 21.06
C ASP A 597 -24.13 -1.92 20.55
N ALA A 598 -23.20 -2.24 21.45
CA ALA A 598 -21.76 -2.39 21.14
C ALA A 598 -21.52 -3.33 19.93
N ARG A 599 -22.15 -4.51 19.92
CA ARG A 599 -22.02 -5.47 18.81
C ARG A 599 -22.52 -4.88 17.48
N SER A 600 -23.66 -4.19 17.49
CA SER A 600 -24.23 -3.54 16.31
C SER A 600 -23.36 -2.38 15.81
N ALA A 601 -22.80 -1.58 16.73
CA ALA A 601 -21.87 -0.51 16.41
C ALA A 601 -20.58 -1.02 15.79
N ALA A 602 -20.06 -2.16 16.25
CA ALA A 602 -18.91 -2.80 15.64
C ALA A 602 -19.22 -3.33 14.23
N ILE A 603 -20.36 -4.02 14.05
CA ILE A 603 -20.79 -4.46 12.70
C ILE A 603 -20.93 -3.25 11.76
N ALA A 604 -21.55 -2.16 12.22
CA ALA A 604 -21.68 -0.92 11.46
C ALA A 604 -20.30 -0.33 11.10
N THR A 605 -19.36 -0.31 12.05
CA THR A 605 -17.97 0.16 11.85
C THR A 605 -17.31 -0.58 10.69
N PHE A 606 -17.44 -1.92 10.62
CA PHE A 606 -16.91 -2.70 9.50
C PHE A 606 -17.69 -2.48 8.18
N ALA A 607 -19.02 -2.31 8.26
CA ALA A 607 -19.87 -2.16 7.08
C ALA A 607 -19.61 -0.84 6.34
N ILE A 608 -19.29 0.23 7.09
CA ILE A 608 -18.95 1.54 6.53
C ILE A 608 -17.44 1.75 6.32
N CYS A 609 -16.59 0.81 6.76
CA CYS A 609 -15.15 0.86 6.53
C CYS A 609 -14.82 0.54 5.08
N GLY A 610 -14.94 1.55 4.22
CA GLY A 610 -14.52 1.52 2.84
C GLY A 610 -15.00 2.73 2.06
N PHE A 611 -14.25 3.12 1.04
CA PHE A 611 -14.56 4.30 0.22
C PHE A 611 -15.67 4.10 -0.82
N ALA A 612 -16.47 3.05 -0.75
CA ALA A 612 -17.56 2.82 -1.70
C ALA A 612 -18.69 3.86 -1.53
N ASN A 613 -18.56 5.00 -2.23
CA ASN A 613 -19.54 6.08 -2.36
C ASN A 613 -19.42 6.78 -3.75
N PRO A 614 -20.39 7.59 -4.19
CA PRO A 614 -20.39 8.22 -5.52
C PRO A 614 -19.23 9.19 -5.72
N SER A 615 -18.88 9.95 -4.67
CA SER A 615 -17.74 10.89 -4.69
C SER A 615 -16.45 10.14 -4.99
N SER A 616 -16.17 9.08 -4.24
CA SER A 616 -15.04 8.17 -4.43
C SER A 616 -15.03 7.52 -5.81
N MET A 617 -16.20 7.15 -6.35
CA MET A 617 -16.27 6.65 -7.73
C MET A 617 -15.72 7.69 -8.72
N GLY A 618 -16.06 8.97 -8.54
CA GLY A 618 -15.46 10.09 -9.24
C GLY A 618 -13.95 10.22 -9.03
N ILE A 619 -13.48 10.14 -7.77
CA ILE A 619 -12.05 10.18 -7.42
C ILE A 619 -11.28 9.08 -8.18
N LEU A 620 -11.78 7.84 -8.20
CA LEU A 620 -11.09 6.71 -8.80
C LEU A 620 -11.08 6.77 -10.32
N ILE A 621 -12.21 7.15 -10.93
CA ILE A 621 -12.29 7.38 -12.37
C ILE A 621 -11.31 8.48 -12.77
N GLY A 622 -11.29 9.61 -12.06
CA GLY A 622 -10.38 10.72 -12.30
C GLY A 622 -8.91 10.30 -12.17
N SER A 623 -8.57 9.65 -11.06
CA SER A 623 -7.21 9.20 -10.76
C SER A 623 -6.68 8.18 -11.78
N LEU A 624 -7.43 7.11 -12.05
CA LEU A 624 -7.01 6.08 -13.01
C LEU A 624 -7.00 6.63 -14.45
N SER A 625 -7.94 7.50 -14.82
CA SER A 625 -7.96 8.12 -16.16
C SER A 625 -6.80 9.09 -16.36
N ALA A 626 -6.38 9.81 -15.32
CA ALA A 626 -5.19 10.66 -15.37
C ALA A 626 -3.91 9.83 -15.54
N MET A 627 -3.84 8.64 -14.92
CA MET A 627 -2.70 7.73 -15.05
C MET A 627 -2.67 6.96 -16.38
N ALA A 628 -3.83 6.58 -16.91
CA ALA A 628 -3.97 5.84 -18.16
C ALA A 628 -5.12 6.40 -19.02
N PRO A 629 -4.91 7.53 -19.72
CA PRO A 629 -5.97 8.20 -20.49
C PRO A 629 -6.63 7.30 -21.54
N LYS A 630 -5.85 6.40 -22.16
CA LYS A 630 -6.35 5.42 -23.14
C LYS A 630 -7.32 4.39 -22.55
N GLN A 631 -7.27 4.16 -21.25
CA GLN A 631 -8.13 3.21 -20.53
C GLN A 631 -9.41 3.86 -19.98
N ARG A 632 -9.58 5.19 -20.12
CA ARG A 632 -10.72 5.94 -19.58
C ARG A 632 -12.10 5.31 -19.91
N PRO A 633 -12.39 4.89 -21.16
CA PRO A 633 -13.69 4.27 -21.47
C PRO A 633 -13.91 2.96 -20.70
N LEU A 634 -12.86 2.15 -20.54
CA LEU A 634 -12.92 0.89 -19.81
C LEU A 634 -13.10 1.13 -18.31
N ILE A 635 -12.35 2.05 -17.73
CA ILE A 635 -12.45 2.46 -16.32
C ILE A 635 -13.89 2.89 -16.00
N ALA A 636 -14.47 3.79 -16.81
CA ALA A 636 -15.83 4.27 -16.60
C ALA A 636 -16.87 3.14 -16.71
N LYS A 637 -16.70 2.20 -17.66
CA LYS A 637 -17.61 1.08 -17.87
C LYS A 637 -17.67 0.13 -16.67
N VAL A 638 -16.55 -0.08 -15.97
CA VAL A 638 -16.48 -1.05 -14.85
C VAL A 638 -16.73 -0.39 -13.49
N ALA A 639 -16.67 0.95 -13.40
CA ALA A 639 -16.70 1.71 -12.16
C ALA A 639 -17.91 1.42 -11.27
N PHE A 640 -19.13 1.45 -11.85
CA PHE A 640 -20.35 1.23 -11.07
C PHE A 640 -20.43 -0.18 -10.49
N ARG A 641 -20.06 -1.21 -11.28
CA ARG A 641 -19.99 -2.58 -10.78
C ARG A 641 -18.93 -2.69 -9.68
N ALA A 642 -17.76 -2.08 -9.87
CA ALA A 642 -16.71 -2.10 -8.86
C ALA A 642 -17.14 -1.42 -7.55
N PHE A 643 -17.87 -0.32 -7.64
CA PHE A 643 -18.47 0.37 -6.49
C PHE A 643 -19.42 -0.54 -5.69
N VAL A 644 -20.36 -1.21 -6.37
CA VAL A 644 -21.30 -2.14 -5.72
C VAL A 644 -20.53 -3.31 -5.07
N VAL A 645 -19.60 -3.92 -5.78
CA VAL A 645 -18.82 -5.06 -5.27
C VAL A 645 -17.91 -4.63 -4.12
N GLY A 646 -17.37 -3.41 -4.15
CA GLY A 646 -16.60 -2.83 -3.04
C GLY A 646 -17.44 -2.72 -1.76
N SER A 647 -18.67 -2.22 -1.86
CA SER A 647 -19.62 -2.22 -0.73
C SER A 647 -19.91 -3.63 -0.21
N ILE A 648 -20.10 -4.59 -1.12
CA ILE A 648 -20.34 -6.00 -0.75
C ILE A 648 -19.15 -6.59 0.01
N VAL A 649 -17.91 -6.23 -0.34
CA VAL A 649 -16.72 -6.65 0.41
C VAL A 649 -16.77 -6.12 1.85
N CYS A 650 -17.10 -4.84 2.05
CA CYS A 650 -17.27 -4.26 3.39
C CYS A 650 -18.35 -5.00 4.18
N PHE A 651 -19.50 -5.28 3.56
CA PHE A 651 -20.61 -6.00 4.19
C PHE A 651 -20.25 -7.44 4.54
N MET A 652 -19.46 -8.11 3.70
CA MET A 652 -18.94 -9.44 4.00
C MET A 652 -17.97 -9.41 5.18
N SER A 653 -17.06 -8.41 5.25
CA SER A 653 -16.20 -8.20 6.42
C SER A 653 -17.01 -7.93 7.69
N ALA A 654 -18.06 -7.10 7.60
CA ALA A 654 -18.96 -6.80 8.71
C ALA A 654 -19.70 -8.03 9.22
N SER A 655 -20.16 -8.90 8.31
CA SER A 655 -20.81 -10.15 8.68
C SER A 655 -19.87 -11.08 9.46
N PHE A 656 -18.62 -11.22 9.03
CA PHE A 656 -17.64 -12.01 9.77
C PHE A 656 -17.29 -11.38 11.11
N ALA A 657 -17.15 -10.05 11.18
CA ALA A 657 -16.99 -9.36 12.46
C ALA A 657 -18.17 -9.63 13.41
N GLY A 658 -19.41 -9.63 12.89
CA GLY A 658 -20.62 -9.95 13.67
C GLY A 658 -20.66 -11.37 14.24
N ILE A 659 -19.86 -12.31 13.72
CA ILE A 659 -19.67 -13.66 14.28
C ILE A 659 -18.66 -13.62 15.42
N PHE A 660 -17.56 -12.89 15.24
CA PHE A 660 -16.39 -12.93 16.14
C PHE A 660 -16.47 -11.97 17.34
N ILE A 661 -17.30 -10.93 17.26
CA ILE A 661 -17.42 -9.93 18.32
C ILE A 661 -18.47 -10.37 19.35
N ASP A 662 -18.08 -10.33 20.61
CA ASP A 662 -18.92 -10.64 21.77
C ASP A 662 -19.65 -9.40 22.28
N GLU A 663 -20.82 -9.59 22.90
CA GLU A 663 -21.72 -8.50 23.31
C GLU A 663 -21.15 -7.64 24.47
N GLU A 664 -20.16 -8.11 25.23
CA GLU A 664 -19.73 -7.48 26.50
C GLU A 664 -18.25 -7.01 26.57
N GLN A 665 -17.35 -7.34 25.63
CA GLN A 665 -15.89 -7.25 25.91
C GLN A 665 -15.01 -6.32 25.04
N ASP A 666 -15.45 -5.80 23.89
CA ASP A 666 -14.53 -5.08 22.96
C ASP A 666 -14.74 -3.54 22.88
N PHE A 667 -15.43 -2.92 23.84
CA PHE A 667 -15.64 -1.44 23.88
C PHE A 667 -14.94 -0.69 25.03
N GLN A 668 -14.10 -1.39 25.82
CA GLN A 668 -13.07 -0.75 26.64
C GLN A 668 -11.75 -0.74 25.88
#